data_AF-A0A7Z7P8V6-F1
#
_entry.id   AF-A0A7Z7P8V6-F1
#
_cell.length_a   1.000
_cell.length_b   1.000
_cell.length_c   1.000
_cell.angle_alpha   90.00
_cell.angle_beta   90.00
_cell.angle_gamma   90.00
#
_symmetry.space_group_name_H-M   'P 1'
#
loop_
_entity.id
_entity.type
_entity.pdbx_description
1 polymer ?
#
loop_
_entity_poly.entity_id
_entity_poly.type
_entity_poly.pdbx_seq_one_letter_code
_entity_poly.pdbx_strand_id
1 'polypeptide(L)'
;MALEAPALLHRLARAHGVQPEYVGQDGSAQTVPDEALVKVLAALGVSVRPDGVAALAEAVEEAETAPWRDVLPPTVAARSGHRLSVPCHVAAGEPVVARVHTEDGRTLEVSVSEPVSEVRLVDGVERERVHVQIPADLAPGWHRLEVTSGSGSTASAVLVCAPTRLGTARPFLERRGWGAAAQGYSVTSADSWGIGDAADMASLAEIVARHGADFLLLHPLHAVEPGPHPADSPYSPVSRRFLSALVVHVPSIPEFADLPATEQAELRSAGSRVQAELERTGRIDRAAVAAVLWPALRRVHEVPRSPEREAAYARFRAEAGPGLDDFALWSVLRLDGDGTGPDLADPAWAPGGVEAERVRVERATDVDLHRWVQWIAAEQLAGVQERARAAGMRMGVMVDLAVGATRETADAWMLGDVLVPTMSVGAPPELFNQLGQDWSQHPWHPRRLAETGYAAFRDMLRTVLRGAGGIRMDHVLGLFRLWWIPEGAGATQGAYVEYDHEAMLAVLTLEAERAGVVVVGEDLGTFEPWVQRRLAEAGVLGTSILWFEQEDGEPTPPERYRRLAMAAVNTHDLPPTAGYLEGVQVDLRERLGLYTVDVAEERRRSAEEVRAFLAAAARRGLLAEADVDVPDASPEVRERQIVALHRLLAQAPSALHSVALVDAVGERRIQNQPGTLQDQYPNWTVPLGDGDGRMVSVEDLADSASAARLFDAVDAELRASVPVGIGVSLHTSPLAQPGRGDAGGMNVYVRQAAVALARRGVRMILLTRAEEPVGPDGARVRMLDAGGQAPPVTVVDLAAGPSAPVAKAELAGLGAEFTRAALDWLASDAVPGGPVLGGADAPPVTFVHGHYWLSGSTAAALARAAHAPYLQTMHTTAAAKMLEDPELREPAARIEAERGIVARADLLVVNSAAEAADLRELLDVPRARTRVLPPGADLETFTPEGAAQWPGAPDDDGALRVLFAGRVQRHKGPHLLVAALGVLRERAGGAGADPGVRLHVNGAVSGDDELDLAGLAAREGVADLVTFSAPVPAPALAAQFRAADVVAMPSASETYGLVALEAQACGTPVLAHRVGGLVYAVLDGVSGRHVTAGTPEAWADALAEILADRAAWAALGPGAVRHAAGHSWEAYADGLLEAVAAVPRRSPMPDA
;
A
#
# COMPACT_ATOMS: atom_id res chain seq x y z
N MET A 1 -14.67 28.49 44.06
CA MET A 1 -15.60 27.39 44.36
C MET A 1 -16.51 27.03 43.18
N ALA A 2 -17.57 27.78 42.83
CA ALA A 2 -18.49 27.38 41.73
C ALA A 2 -17.86 27.37 40.31
N LEU A 3 -16.79 28.15 40.08
CA LEU A 3 -16.05 28.19 38.81
C LEU A 3 -14.88 27.19 38.73
N GLU A 4 -14.50 26.53 39.85
CA GLU A 4 -13.33 25.63 39.89
C GLU A 4 -13.72 24.17 39.61
N ALA A 5 -14.92 23.74 40.00
CA ALA A 5 -15.36 22.35 39.82
C ALA A 5 -15.43 21.92 38.32
N PRO A 6 -16.02 22.70 37.38
CA PRO A 6 -16.05 22.31 35.97
C PRO A 6 -14.65 22.23 35.34
N ALA A 7 -13.75 23.15 35.69
CA ALA A 7 -12.37 23.14 35.20
C ALA A 7 -11.60 21.90 35.69
N LEU A 8 -11.80 21.49 36.95
CA LEU A 8 -11.22 20.27 37.49
C LEU A 8 -11.81 19.02 36.84
N LEU A 9 -13.14 18.99 36.60
CA LEU A 9 -13.79 17.90 35.88
C LEU A 9 -13.24 17.75 34.46
N HIS A 10 -13.05 18.86 33.74
CA HIS A 10 -12.49 18.85 32.39
C HIS A 10 -11.02 18.41 32.38
N ARG A 11 -10.23 18.79 33.41
CA ARG A 11 -8.86 18.29 33.58
C ARG A 11 -8.85 16.78 33.86
N LEU A 12 -9.75 16.30 34.74
CA LEU A 12 -9.92 14.88 35.03
C LEU A 12 -10.32 14.09 33.77
N ALA A 13 -11.29 14.60 33.00
CA ALA A 13 -11.69 14.04 31.72
C ALA A 13 -10.49 13.88 30.77
N ARG A 14 -9.72 14.95 30.55
CA ARG A 14 -8.50 14.90 29.72
C ARG A 14 -7.45 13.91 30.23
N ALA A 15 -7.27 13.80 31.56
CA ALA A 15 -6.34 12.83 32.15
C ALA A 15 -6.73 11.36 31.90
N HIS A 16 -8.01 11.09 31.64
CA HIS A 16 -8.54 9.78 31.27
C HIS A 16 -8.83 9.63 29.77
N GLY A 17 -8.36 10.55 28.92
CA GLY A 17 -8.57 10.49 27.46
C GLY A 17 -10.01 10.80 27.04
N VAL A 18 -10.80 11.49 27.86
CA VAL A 18 -12.16 11.94 27.53
C VAL A 18 -12.11 13.41 27.10
N GLN A 19 -12.63 13.71 25.91
CA GLN A 19 -12.61 15.05 25.35
C GLN A 19 -13.80 15.87 25.88
N PRO A 20 -13.56 16.96 26.65
CA PRO A 20 -14.63 17.82 27.15
C PRO A 20 -15.19 18.77 26.08
N GLU A 21 -14.49 18.89 24.95
CA GLU A 21 -14.80 19.78 23.84
C GLU A 21 -14.47 19.06 22.53
N TYR A 22 -15.22 19.34 21.47
CA TYR A 22 -14.98 18.82 20.13
C TYR A 22 -15.39 19.83 19.06
N VAL A 23 -15.01 19.60 17.80
CA VAL A 23 -15.43 20.42 16.66
C VAL A 23 -16.50 19.66 15.89
N GLY A 24 -17.66 20.26 15.66
CA GLY A 24 -18.72 19.70 14.83
C GLY A 24 -18.36 19.71 13.35
N GLN A 25 -19.11 18.96 12.54
CA GLN A 25 -18.87 18.87 11.09
C GLN A 25 -19.03 20.23 10.36
N ASP A 26 -19.82 21.14 10.94
CA ASP A 26 -19.99 22.53 10.49
C ASP A 26 -18.81 23.47 10.88
N GLY A 27 -17.78 22.93 11.54
CA GLY A 27 -16.62 23.67 12.03
C GLY A 27 -16.85 24.39 13.35
N SER A 28 -18.04 24.27 13.97
CA SER A 28 -18.33 24.91 15.25
C SER A 28 -17.69 24.18 16.43
N ALA A 29 -17.19 24.92 17.43
CA ALA A 29 -16.72 24.33 18.67
C ALA A 29 -17.90 24.01 19.60
N GLN A 30 -17.91 22.78 20.11
CA GLN A 30 -18.96 22.23 20.98
C GLN A 30 -18.37 21.84 22.33
N THR A 31 -19.11 22.07 23.41
CA THR A 31 -18.75 21.64 24.77
C THR A 31 -19.64 20.48 25.20
N VAL A 32 -19.02 19.41 25.69
CA VAL A 32 -19.74 18.23 26.19
C VAL A 32 -20.43 18.58 27.51
N PRO A 33 -21.69 18.19 27.73
CA PRO A 33 -22.35 18.38 29.02
C PRO A 33 -21.62 17.69 30.17
N ASP A 34 -21.43 18.39 31.29
CA ASP A 34 -20.73 17.84 32.47
C ASP A 34 -21.35 16.52 32.98
N GLU A 35 -22.67 16.36 32.87
CA GLU A 35 -23.35 15.10 33.23
C GLU A 35 -22.89 13.91 32.37
N ALA A 36 -22.65 14.14 31.08
CA ALA A 36 -22.13 13.11 30.17
C ALA A 36 -20.69 12.74 30.57
N LEU A 37 -19.84 13.74 30.85
CA LEU A 37 -18.46 13.52 31.31
C LEU A 37 -18.42 12.68 32.60
N VAL A 38 -19.30 12.97 33.56
CA VAL A 38 -19.41 12.21 34.83
C VAL A 38 -19.77 10.75 34.56
N LYS A 39 -20.74 10.48 33.67
CA LYS A 39 -21.15 9.11 33.33
C LYS A 39 -20.06 8.35 32.59
N VAL A 40 -19.37 8.99 31.64
CA VAL A 40 -18.26 8.40 30.89
C VAL A 40 -17.09 8.09 31.82
N LEU A 41 -16.71 9.01 32.71
CA LEU A 41 -15.68 8.79 33.73
C LEU A 41 -16.04 7.64 34.67
N ALA A 42 -17.31 7.56 35.11
CA ALA A 42 -17.78 6.46 35.94
C ALA A 42 -17.67 5.10 35.23
N ALA A 43 -17.95 5.04 33.93
CA ALA A 43 -17.80 3.82 33.14
C ALA A 43 -16.32 3.41 32.91
N LEU A 44 -15.39 4.36 32.99
CA LEU A 44 -13.94 4.12 33.04
C LEU A 44 -13.43 3.77 34.46
N GLY A 45 -14.34 3.59 35.43
CA GLY A 45 -14.02 3.24 36.81
C GLY A 45 -13.67 4.41 37.72
N VAL A 46 -13.92 5.66 37.29
CA VAL A 46 -13.59 6.87 38.05
C VAL A 46 -14.81 7.35 38.86
N SER A 47 -14.66 7.42 40.19
CA SER A 47 -15.72 7.95 41.06
C SER A 47 -15.70 9.47 41.07
N VAL A 48 -16.73 10.10 40.49
CA VAL A 48 -16.84 11.56 40.39
C VAL A 48 -18.00 12.08 41.25
N ARG A 49 -17.71 13.06 42.11
CA ARG A 49 -18.71 13.83 42.88
C ARG A 49 -18.69 15.30 42.43
N PRO A 50 -19.61 15.74 41.54
CA PRO A 50 -19.52 17.03 40.85
C PRO A 50 -19.53 18.27 41.75
N ASP A 51 -20.03 18.15 42.99
CA ASP A 51 -20.13 19.23 43.97
C ASP A 51 -18.91 19.34 44.91
N GLY A 52 -18.01 18.35 44.88
CA GLY A 52 -16.85 18.29 45.76
C GLY A 52 -15.54 18.69 45.06
N VAL A 53 -15.20 19.98 45.06
CA VAL A 53 -13.90 20.50 44.53
C VAL A 53 -12.70 19.70 45.07
N ALA A 54 -12.70 19.36 46.35
CA ALA A 54 -11.63 18.56 46.97
C ALA A 54 -11.55 17.14 46.39
N ALA A 55 -12.70 16.45 46.23
CA ALA A 55 -12.74 15.11 45.68
C ALA A 55 -12.32 15.08 44.20
N LEU A 56 -12.67 16.10 43.42
CA LEU A 56 -12.20 16.26 42.03
C LEU A 56 -10.69 16.51 41.97
N ALA A 57 -10.14 17.34 42.85
CA ALA A 57 -8.71 17.58 42.93
C ALA A 57 -7.94 16.30 43.31
N GLU A 58 -8.43 15.55 44.30
CA GLU A 58 -7.88 14.24 44.67
C GLU A 58 -7.94 13.24 43.51
N ALA A 59 -9.04 13.19 42.76
CA ALA A 59 -9.16 12.31 41.59
C ALA A 59 -8.19 12.69 40.46
N VAL A 60 -7.95 13.98 40.23
CA VAL A 60 -6.95 14.45 39.26
C VAL A 60 -5.54 14.05 39.71
N GLU A 61 -5.21 14.25 40.99
CA GLU A 61 -3.92 13.86 41.56
C GLU A 61 -3.68 12.34 41.46
N GLU A 62 -4.72 11.55 41.73
CA GLU A 62 -4.69 10.09 41.56
C GLU A 62 -4.50 9.69 40.09
N ALA A 63 -5.19 10.33 39.13
CA ALA A 63 -5.01 10.07 37.70
C ALA A 63 -3.57 10.39 37.22
N GLU A 64 -2.96 11.45 37.74
CA GLU A 64 -1.58 11.84 37.42
C GLU A 64 -0.52 10.97 38.13
N THR A 65 -0.89 10.32 39.23
CA THR A 65 -0.03 9.45 40.04
C THR A 65 -0.10 7.99 39.60
N ALA A 66 -1.26 7.51 39.16
CA ALA A 66 -1.50 6.10 38.83
C ALA A 66 -0.48 5.49 37.84
N PRO A 67 -0.08 6.16 36.72
CA PRO A 67 0.90 5.62 35.79
C PRO A 67 2.28 5.34 36.40
N TRP A 68 2.62 5.98 37.54
CA TRP A 68 3.89 5.77 38.23
C TRP A 68 3.93 4.49 39.08
N ARG A 69 2.77 3.88 39.35
CA ARG A 69 2.68 2.61 40.09
C ARG A 69 3.13 1.45 39.21
N ASP A 70 2.89 1.56 37.91
CA ASP A 70 3.25 0.55 36.91
C ASP A 70 4.74 0.68 36.53
N VAL A 71 5.48 -0.43 36.62
CA VAL A 71 6.91 -0.47 36.24
C VAL A 71 7.09 -0.30 34.74
N LEU A 72 6.18 -0.87 33.95
CA LEU A 72 6.10 -0.73 32.50
C LEU A 72 4.64 -0.45 32.11
N PRO A 73 4.39 0.25 31.00
CA PRO A 73 3.04 0.29 30.43
C PRO A 73 2.59 -1.15 30.08
N PRO A 74 1.28 -1.47 30.14
CA PRO A 74 0.82 -2.85 29.95
C PRO A 74 1.12 -3.41 28.55
N THR A 75 1.04 -2.55 27.54
CA THR A 75 1.45 -2.84 26.17
C THR A 75 2.36 -1.73 25.65
N VAL A 76 3.35 -2.11 24.84
CA VAL A 76 4.24 -1.21 24.12
C VAL A 76 4.04 -1.42 22.62
N ALA A 77 3.80 -0.33 21.90
CA ALA A 77 3.72 -0.32 20.45
C ALA A 77 5.01 0.27 19.84
N ALA A 78 5.73 -0.54 19.06
CA ALA A 78 6.93 -0.13 18.33
C ALA A 78 6.69 -0.20 16.81
N ARG A 79 7.53 0.50 16.07
CA ARG A 79 7.55 0.44 14.60
C ARG A 79 8.96 0.10 14.14
N SER A 80 9.07 -0.89 13.26
CA SER A 80 10.35 -1.24 12.66
C SER A 80 10.93 -0.01 11.92
N GLY A 81 12.24 0.15 11.97
CA GLY A 81 12.98 1.32 11.48
C GLY A 81 13.00 2.51 12.44
N HIS A 82 12.30 2.48 13.58
CA HIS A 82 12.23 3.59 14.54
C HIS A 82 12.71 3.19 15.93
N ARG A 83 13.54 4.03 16.55
CA ARG A 83 13.85 3.87 17.98
C ARG A 83 12.65 4.33 18.80
N LEU A 84 12.33 3.59 19.86
CA LEU A 84 11.27 3.95 20.80
C LEU A 84 11.85 4.04 22.21
N SER A 85 11.49 5.11 22.92
CA SER A 85 11.86 5.34 24.32
C SER A 85 10.64 5.02 25.20
N VAL A 86 10.70 3.93 25.96
CA VAL A 86 9.59 3.45 26.81
C VAL A 86 9.84 3.90 28.24
N PRO A 87 8.91 4.63 28.88
CA PRO A 87 9.06 5.01 30.28
C PRO A 87 8.97 3.77 31.17
N CYS A 88 9.83 3.72 32.17
CA CYS A 88 9.88 2.68 33.18
C CYS A 88 10.01 3.33 34.57
N HIS A 89 9.17 2.91 35.53
CA HIS A 89 9.15 3.47 36.88
C HIS A 89 9.69 2.45 37.89
N VAL A 90 10.78 2.81 38.57
CA VAL A 90 11.45 1.95 39.57
C VAL A 90 11.72 2.72 40.85
N ALA A 91 12.14 2.06 41.93
CA ALA A 91 12.56 2.76 43.14
C ALA A 91 13.80 3.62 42.84
N ALA A 92 13.86 4.82 43.42
CA ALA A 92 14.94 5.76 43.16
C ALA A 92 16.32 5.15 43.45
N GLY A 93 17.24 5.24 42.49
CA GLY A 93 18.60 4.71 42.56
C GLY A 93 18.72 3.18 42.36
N GLU A 94 17.64 2.49 41.96
CA GLU A 94 17.67 1.05 41.71
C GLU A 94 18.20 0.75 40.30
N PRO A 95 19.22 -0.13 40.13
CA PRO A 95 19.71 -0.49 38.80
C PRO A 95 18.66 -1.28 38.03
N VAL A 96 18.59 -1.08 36.70
CA VAL A 96 17.59 -1.67 35.83
C VAL A 96 18.25 -2.40 34.68
N VAL A 97 17.86 -3.66 34.45
CA VAL A 97 18.23 -4.44 33.26
C VAL A 97 16.97 -4.71 32.45
N ALA A 98 17.01 -4.39 31.15
CA ALA A 98 15.88 -4.56 30.25
C ALA A 98 16.21 -5.54 29.12
N ARG A 99 15.27 -6.43 28.80
CA ARG A 99 15.40 -7.43 27.73
C ARG A 99 14.15 -7.49 26.88
N VAL A 100 14.33 -7.70 25.58
CA VAL A 100 13.24 -8.03 24.65
C VAL A 100 13.35 -9.51 24.29
N HIS A 101 12.33 -10.29 24.62
CA HIS A 101 12.15 -11.64 24.11
C HIS A 101 11.38 -11.57 22.80
N THR A 102 12.05 -11.88 21.70
CA THR A 102 11.47 -11.78 20.37
C THR A 102 10.56 -12.98 20.08
N GLU A 103 9.69 -12.83 19.08
CA GLU A 103 8.67 -13.85 18.73
C GLU A 103 9.32 -15.15 18.24
N ASP A 104 10.48 -15.02 17.59
CA ASP A 104 11.30 -16.13 17.10
C ASP A 104 12.15 -16.80 18.21
N GLY A 105 12.00 -16.38 19.47
CA GLY A 105 12.63 -16.99 20.63
C GLY A 105 14.01 -16.45 21.00
N ARG A 106 14.53 -15.42 20.32
CA ARG A 106 15.78 -14.74 20.74
C ARG A 106 15.52 -13.84 21.95
N THR A 107 16.60 -13.49 22.65
CA THR A 107 16.56 -12.51 23.76
C THR A 107 17.61 -11.43 23.48
N LEU A 108 17.16 -10.19 23.43
CA LEU A 108 17.98 -9.01 23.16
C LEU A 108 18.07 -8.19 24.43
N GLU A 109 19.28 -7.90 24.90
CA GLU A 109 19.47 -6.92 25.98
C GLU A 109 19.37 -5.51 25.39
N VAL A 110 18.55 -4.66 26.00
CA VAL A 110 18.28 -3.30 25.49
C VAL A 110 18.76 -2.26 26.49
N SER A 111 19.30 -1.16 25.98
CA SER A 111 19.88 -0.12 26.82
C SER A 111 18.80 0.62 27.61
N VAL A 112 19.08 0.88 28.89
CA VAL A 112 18.33 1.81 29.74
C VAL A 112 19.11 3.11 29.78
N SER A 113 18.45 4.24 29.51
CA SER A 113 19.11 5.56 29.56
C SER A 113 19.51 5.93 31.00
N GLU A 114 20.70 6.49 31.19
CA GLU A 114 21.08 7.21 32.42
C GLU A 114 20.33 8.58 32.49
N PRO A 115 20.02 9.10 33.69
CA PRO A 115 18.65 9.50 34.03
C PRO A 115 18.17 10.83 33.43
N VAL A 116 16.88 10.89 33.09
CA VAL A 116 16.08 12.12 32.95
C VAL A 116 15.13 12.14 34.15
N SER A 117 15.66 12.56 35.31
CA SER A 117 15.09 12.24 36.63
C SER A 117 13.90 13.13 37.02
N GLU A 118 12.71 12.79 36.54
CA GLU A 118 11.52 13.08 37.32
C GLU A 118 11.45 12.03 38.46
N VAL A 119 11.48 12.48 39.71
CA VAL A 119 11.29 11.63 40.90
C VAL A 119 10.01 12.06 41.59
N ARG A 120 9.15 11.10 41.93
CA ARG A 120 7.91 11.34 42.66
C ARG A 120 7.78 10.39 43.83
N LEU A 121 7.24 10.89 44.94
CA LEU A 121 6.86 10.05 46.08
C LEU A 121 5.49 9.42 45.78
N VAL A 122 5.45 8.11 45.59
CA VAL A 122 4.24 7.35 45.26
C VAL A 122 4.07 6.24 46.29
N ASP A 123 2.96 6.26 47.01
CA ASP A 123 2.63 5.28 48.06
C ASP A 123 3.75 5.11 49.12
N GLY A 124 4.45 6.20 49.45
CA GLY A 124 5.54 6.21 50.43
C GLY A 124 6.90 5.75 49.90
N VAL A 125 7.02 5.46 48.60
CA VAL A 125 8.27 5.08 47.92
C VAL A 125 8.68 6.17 46.93
N GLU A 126 9.91 6.64 47.00
CA GLU A 126 10.47 7.52 45.96
C GLU A 126 10.68 6.69 44.69
N ARG A 127 9.93 7.02 43.63
CA ARG A 127 10.03 6.38 42.32
C ARG A 127 10.69 7.32 41.33
N GLU A 128 11.61 6.78 40.53
CA GLU A 128 12.25 7.49 39.43
C GLU A 128 11.77 6.96 38.09
N ARG A 129 11.70 7.84 37.08
CA ARG A 129 11.43 7.45 35.70
C ARG A 129 12.74 7.28 34.93
N VAL A 130 12.99 6.07 34.46
CA VAL A 130 14.06 5.75 33.49
C VAL A 130 13.43 5.39 32.15
N HIS A 131 14.22 5.34 31.07
CA HIS A 131 13.71 4.99 29.75
C HIS A 131 14.42 3.79 29.14
N VAL A 132 13.65 2.77 28.79
CA VAL A 132 14.13 1.61 28.03
C VAL A 132 14.13 1.97 26.54
N GLN A 133 15.27 1.76 25.86
CA GLN A 133 15.42 2.07 24.44
C GLN A 133 15.19 0.82 23.59
N ILE A 134 14.04 0.77 22.92
CA ILE A 134 13.76 -0.28 21.93
C ILE A 134 14.50 0.06 20.63
N PRO A 135 15.29 -0.87 20.08
CA PRO A 135 16.13 -0.59 18.93
C PRO A 135 15.32 -0.53 17.63
N ALA A 136 15.80 0.24 16.66
CA ALA A 136 15.13 0.48 15.39
C ALA A 136 15.09 -0.76 14.47
N ASP A 137 16.01 -1.70 14.67
CA ASP A 137 16.12 -2.94 13.87
C ASP A 137 15.31 -4.11 14.47
N LEU A 138 14.43 -3.85 15.44
CA LEU A 138 13.47 -4.84 15.90
C LEU A 138 12.54 -5.22 14.74
N ALA A 139 12.52 -6.52 14.42
CA ALA A 139 11.68 -7.05 13.36
C ALA A 139 10.18 -6.91 13.71
N PRO A 140 9.28 -6.79 12.73
CA PRO A 140 7.84 -6.80 12.99
C PRO A 140 7.39 -8.11 13.66
N GLY A 141 6.62 -8.03 14.74
CA GLY A 141 6.13 -9.20 15.47
C GLY A 141 5.60 -8.94 16.86
N TRP A 142 5.19 -10.02 17.52
CA TRP A 142 4.71 -10.06 18.91
C TRP A 142 5.83 -10.49 19.85
N HIS A 143 6.34 -9.54 20.61
CA HIS A 143 7.47 -9.71 21.52
C HIS A 143 7.04 -9.50 22.98
N ARG A 144 7.96 -9.76 23.90
CA ARG A 144 7.79 -9.44 25.32
C ARG A 144 8.93 -8.55 25.78
N LEU A 145 8.61 -7.37 26.29
CA LEU A 145 9.57 -6.53 27.00
C LEU A 145 9.59 -6.98 28.46
N GLU A 146 10.77 -7.22 29.00
CA GLU A 146 10.98 -7.58 30.40
C GLU A 146 11.97 -6.60 31.03
N VAL A 147 11.65 -6.11 32.22
CA VAL A 147 12.53 -5.29 33.05
C VAL A 147 12.75 -6.01 34.37
N THR A 148 14.02 -6.15 34.75
CA THR A 148 14.45 -6.66 36.06
C THR A 148 15.11 -5.54 36.85
N SER A 149 14.62 -5.28 38.05
CA SER A 149 15.19 -4.28 38.95
C SER A 149 16.31 -4.88 39.82
N GLY A 150 17.13 -4.03 40.45
CA GLY A 150 18.26 -4.44 41.30
C GLY A 150 17.86 -5.28 42.52
N SER A 151 16.63 -5.16 43.01
CA SER A 151 16.05 -6.01 44.05
C SER A 151 15.62 -7.39 43.55
N GLY A 152 15.67 -7.64 42.24
CA GLY A 152 15.28 -8.89 41.59
C GLY A 152 13.80 -8.98 41.21
N SER A 153 13.02 -7.90 41.37
CA SER A 153 11.65 -7.86 40.86
C SER A 153 11.62 -7.75 39.34
N THR A 154 10.74 -8.52 38.70
CA THR A 154 10.57 -8.54 37.25
C THR A 154 9.19 -8.00 36.86
N ALA A 155 9.16 -7.13 35.86
CA ALA A 155 7.93 -6.67 35.21
C ALA A 155 8.00 -6.98 33.72
N SER A 156 6.87 -7.30 33.10
CA SER A 156 6.80 -7.58 31.67
C SER A 156 5.64 -6.87 31.00
N ALA A 157 5.85 -6.46 29.75
CA ALA A 157 4.84 -5.89 28.88
C ALA A 157 4.79 -6.64 27.54
N VAL A 158 3.61 -6.70 26.93
CA VAL A 158 3.50 -7.12 25.53
C VAL A 158 4.12 -6.03 24.66
N LEU A 159 5.00 -6.41 23.73
CA LEU A 159 5.63 -5.50 22.79
C LEU A 159 5.23 -5.89 21.37
N VAL A 160 4.31 -5.12 20.77
CA VAL A 160 3.94 -5.30 19.36
C VAL A 160 4.82 -4.40 18.50
N CYS A 161 5.59 -4.98 17.58
CA CYS A 161 6.38 -4.24 16.60
C CYS A 161 5.68 -4.33 15.23
N ALA A 162 5.26 -3.18 14.71
CA ALA A 162 4.62 -3.08 13.41
C ALA A 162 5.63 -2.92 12.26
N PRO A 163 5.26 -3.28 11.02
CA PRO A 163 6.03 -2.85 9.86
C PRO A 163 6.08 -1.32 9.77
N THR A 164 7.11 -0.77 9.13
CA THR A 164 7.24 0.68 8.92
C THR A 164 6.04 1.25 8.17
N ARG A 165 5.53 0.49 7.18
CA ARG A 165 4.39 0.80 6.33
C ARG A 165 3.87 -0.49 5.69
N LEU A 166 2.56 -0.61 5.48
CA LEU A 166 1.96 -1.71 4.73
C LEU A 166 2.45 -1.72 3.26
N GLY A 167 2.95 -2.88 2.82
CA GLY A 167 3.36 -3.12 1.44
C GLY A 167 2.22 -3.59 0.53
N THR A 168 1.11 -4.06 1.12
CA THR A 168 0.02 -4.78 0.43
C THR A 168 -0.71 -3.95 -0.62
N ALA A 169 -0.77 -2.62 -0.45
CA ALA A 169 -1.40 -1.69 -1.39
C ALA A 169 -0.54 -1.36 -2.63
N ARG A 170 0.77 -1.67 -2.59
CA ARG A 170 1.74 -1.26 -3.62
C ARG A 170 1.34 -1.66 -5.05
N PRO A 171 0.86 -2.89 -5.32
CA PRO A 171 0.44 -3.28 -6.68
C PRO A 171 -0.68 -2.40 -7.25
N PHE A 172 -1.53 -1.81 -6.39
CA PHE A 172 -2.63 -0.94 -6.78
C PHE A 172 -2.22 0.52 -6.92
N LEU A 173 -1.15 0.93 -6.23
CA LEU A 173 -0.49 2.22 -6.44
C LEU A 173 0.33 2.26 -7.73
N GLU A 174 0.88 1.11 -8.15
CA GLU A 174 1.59 0.94 -9.42
C GLU A 174 0.62 0.77 -10.60
N ARG A 175 -0.45 -0.03 -10.43
CA ARG A 175 -1.54 -0.17 -11.40
C ARG A 175 -2.89 -0.12 -10.69
N ARG A 176 -3.62 0.98 -10.90
CA ARG A 176 -4.97 1.20 -10.33
C ARG A 176 -5.87 -0.01 -10.58
N GLY A 177 -6.59 -0.42 -9.54
CA GLY A 177 -7.56 -1.51 -9.60
C GLY A 177 -8.98 -1.01 -9.43
N TRP A 178 -9.93 -1.81 -9.89
CA TRP A 178 -11.34 -1.62 -9.57
C TRP A 178 -11.99 -2.92 -9.13
N GLY A 179 -13.13 -2.83 -8.45
CA GLY A 179 -13.88 -3.99 -8.01
C GLY A 179 -15.35 -3.65 -7.80
N ALA A 180 -16.18 -4.68 -7.67
CA ALA A 180 -17.60 -4.52 -7.39
C ALA A 180 -17.84 -4.50 -5.88
N ALA A 181 -18.71 -3.63 -5.38
CA ALA A 181 -19.20 -3.66 -4.00
C ALA A 181 -20.62 -4.21 -3.97
N ALA A 182 -20.82 -5.30 -3.22
CA ALA A 182 -22.08 -6.02 -3.17
C ALA A 182 -22.50 -6.33 -1.74
N GLN A 183 -23.79 -6.14 -1.48
CA GLN A 183 -24.45 -6.68 -0.30
C GLN A 183 -24.75 -8.15 -0.58
N GLY A 184 -23.77 -9.02 -0.35
CA GLY A 184 -23.80 -10.44 -0.76
C GLY A 184 -25.09 -11.17 -0.39
N TYR A 185 -25.66 -10.92 0.79
CA TYR A 185 -26.94 -11.51 1.22
C TYR A 185 -28.13 -11.17 0.29
N SER A 186 -28.05 -10.08 -0.48
CA SER A 186 -29.12 -9.61 -1.36
C SER A 186 -29.08 -10.17 -2.77
N VAL A 187 -28.00 -10.87 -3.13
CA VAL A 187 -27.76 -11.41 -4.47
C VAL A 187 -27.94 -12.92 -4.41
N THR A 188 -29.01 -13.43 -5.01
CA THR A 188 -29.37 -14.86 -4.97
C THR A 188 -29.26 -15.50 -6.35
N SER A 189 -29.06 -16.81 -6.38
CA SER A 189 -29.18 -17.69 -7.54
C SER A 189 -30.43 -18.56 -7.44
N ALA A 190 -30.69 -19.37 -8.46
CA ALA A 190 -31.78 -20.35 -8.43
C ALA A 190 -31.60 -21.44 -7.34
N ASP A 191 -30.37 -21.67 -6.89
CA ASP A 191 -30.03 -22.68 -5.87
C ASP A 191 -29.96 -22.09 -4.44
N SER A 192 -30.03 -20.76 -4.28
CA SER A 192 -30.03 -20.10 -2.97
C SER A 192 -31.24 -20.48 -2.13
N TRP A 193 -31.10 -20.38 -0.80
CA TRP A 193 -32.17 -20.69 0.16
C TRP A 193 -32.83 -19.41 0.69
N GLY A 194 -33.15 -18.45 -0.20
CA GLY A 194 -33.78 -17.17 0.16
C GLY A 194 -32.84 -16.09 0.69
N ILE A 195 -31.52 -16.33 0.63
CA ILE A 195 -30.47 -15.37 0.94
C ILE A 195 -29.22 -15.71 0.11
N GLY A 196 -28.44 -14.70 -0.27
CA GLY A 196 -27.18 -14.91 -0.96
C GLY A 196 -26.12 -15.50 -0.02
N ASP A 197 -25.49 -16.59 -0.44
CA ASP A 197 -24.50 -17.34 0.35
C ASP A 197 -23.11 -17.39 -0.32
N ALA A 198 -22.18 -18.16 0.24
CA ALA A 198 -20.82 -18.26 -0.29
C ALA A 198 -20.75 -18.78 -1.74
N ALA A 199 -21.69 -19.63 -2.18
CA ALA A 199 -21.72 -20.09 -3.57
C ALA A 199 -22.11 -18.97 -4.53
N ASP A 200 -23.06 -18.13 -4.13
CA ASP A 200 -23.48 -16.93 -4.87
C ASP A 200 -22.35 -15.91 -4.94
N MET A 201 -21.68 -15.66 -3.82
CA MET A 201 -20.54 -14.73 -3.75
C MET A 201 -19.38 -15.16 -4.66
N ALA A 202 -19.08 -16.46 -4.72
CA ALA A 202 -18.05 -16.99 -5.61
C ALA A 202 -18.41 -16.82 -7.09
N SER A 203 -19.67 -17.09 -7.44
CA SER A 203 -20.17 -16.93 -8.80
C SER A 203 -20.20 -15.46 -9.21
N LEU A 204 -20.61 -14.57 -8.31
CA LEU A 204 -20.54 -13.12 -8.51
C LEU A 204 -19.09 -12.64 -8.74
N ALA A 205 -18.12 -13.13 -7.95
CA ALA A 205 -16.72 -12.80 -8.13
C ALA A 205 -16.22 -13.21 -9.53
N GLU A 206 -16.57 -14.41 -9.98
CA GLU A 206 -16.23 -14.88 -11.33
C GLU A 206 -16.88 -14.03 -12.43
N ILE A 207 -18.14 -13.62 -12.25
CA ILE A 207 -18.85 -12.77 -13.22
C ILE A 207 -18.14 -11.44 -13.40
N VAL A 208 -17.84 -10.73 -12.32
CA VAL A 208 -17.22 -9.40 -12.43
C VAL A 208 -15.74 -9.48 -12.82
N ALA A 209 -15.04 -10.57 -12.47
CA ALA A 209 -13.65 -10.80 -12.89
C ALA A 209 -13.51 -10.88 -14.43
N ARG A 210 -14.51 -11.40 -15.14
CA ARG A 210 -14.52 -11.45 -16.62
C ARG A 210 -14.41 -10.06 -17.27
N HIS A 211 -14.80 -9.01 -16.55
CA HIS A 211 -14.71 -7.62 -17.00
C HIS A 211 -13.44 -6.90 -16.51
N GLY A 212 -12.52 -7.60 -15.85
CA GLY A 212 -11.26 -7.04 -15.37
C GLY A 212 -11.28 -6.52 -13.93
N ALA A 213 -12.32 -6.81 -13.15
CA ALA A 213 -12.37 -6.51 -11.73
C ALA A 213 -11.21 -7.20 -10.99
N ASP A 214 -10.57 -6.46 -10.09
CA ASP A 214 -9.49 -6.93 -9.23
C ASP A 214 -9.98 -7.36 -7.84
N PHE A 215 -11.19 -6.96 -7.44
CA PHE A 215 -11.79 -7.35 -6.16
C PHE A 215 -13.33 -7.40 -6.15
N LEU A 216 -13.87 -8.10 -5.15
CA LEU A 216 -15.28 -8.06 -4.74
C LEU A 216 -15.35 -7.62 -3.28
N LEU A 217 -15.88 -6.44 -3.00
CA LEU A 217 -16.15 -5.94 -1.64
C LEU A 217 -17.50 -6.46 -1.15
N LEU A 218 -17.49 -7.16 -0.03
CA LEU A 218 -18.67 -7.68 0.65
C LEU A 218 -18.94 -6.94 1.96
N HIS A 219 -20.22 -6.86 2.33
CA HIS A 219 -20.69 -6.49 3.66
C HIS A 219 -20.01 -7.29 4.80
N PRO A 220 -20.12 -6.85 6.07
CA PRO A 220 -19.60 -7.62 7.19
C PRO A 220 -20.23 -9.01 7.27
N LEU A 221 -19.39 -10.05 7.36
CA LEU A 221 -19.80 -11.46 7.38
C LEU A 221 -19.89 -12.04 8.80
N HIS A 222 -19.99 -11.16 9.78
CA HIS A 222 -19.93 -11.44 11.21
C HIS A 222 -21.08 -12.31 11.71
N ALA A 223 -20.84 -13.04 12.79
CA ALA A 223 -21.85 -13.85 13.45
C ALA A 223 -23.04 -13.00 13.92
N VAL A 224 -24.24 -13.48 13.64
CA VAL A 224 -25.52 -12.98 14.16
C VAL A 224 -26.12 -14.02 15.11
N GLU A 225 -27.28 -13.73 15.71
CA GLU A 225 -27.92 -14.60 16.69
C GLU A 225 -28.09 -16.02 16.15
N PRO A 226 -27.60 -17.04 16.89
CA PRO A 226 -27.92 -18.43 16.57
C PRO A 226 -29.39 -18.67 16.91
N GLY A 227 -30.16 -19.20 15.96
CA GLY A 227 -31.55 -19.58 16.18
C GLY A 227 -32.56 -18.92 15.22
N PRO A 228 -33.83 -18.77 15.64
CA PRO A 228 -34.94 -18.44 14.74
C PRO A 228 -35.04 -16.97 14.33
N HIS A 229 -34.33 -16.06 15.00
CA HIS A 229 -34.43 -14.62 14.75
C HIS A 229 -33.04 -13.97 14.60
N PRO A 230 -32.27 -14.29 13.54
CA PRO A 230 -31.02 -13.61 13.26
C PRO A 230 -31.25 -12.12 12.99
N ALA A 231 -30.37 -11.24 13.49
CA ALA A 231 -30.42 -9.82 13.15
C ALA A 231 -30.33 -9.55 11.64
N ASP A 232 -31.07 -8.52 11.19
CA ASP A 232 -31.04 -8.07 9.79
C ASP A 232 -29.77 -7.28 9.44
N SER A 233 -29.30 -6.44 10.38
CA SER A 233 -28.14 -5.56 10.18
C SER A 233 -26.81 -6.32 10.31
N PRO A 234 -25.94 -6.32 9.28
CA PRO A 234 -24.60 -6.88 9.40
C PRO A 234 -23.67 -6.03 10.30
N TYR A 235 -24.07 -4.81 10.65
CA TYR A 235 -23.35 -3.91 11.56
C TYR A 235 -23.80 -4.06 13.03
N SER A 236 -24.70 -5.01 13.28
CA SER A 236 -25.18 -5.34 14.62
C SER A 236 -24.89 -6.81 14.97
N PRO A 237 -23.63 -7.29 14.83
CA PRO A 237 -23.31 -8.69 15.06
C PRO A 237 -23.27 -9.05 16.55
N VAL A 238 -23.41 -10.35 16.84
CA VAL A 238 -23.17 -10.91 18.17
C VAL A 238 -21.68 -11.17 18.42
N SER A 239 -20.88 -11.29 17.36
CA SER A 239 -19.43 -11.31 17.46
C SER A 239 -18.79 -10.79 16.19
N ARG A 240 -17.76 -9.95 16.32
CA ARG A 240 -16.92 -9.52 15.18
C ARG A 240 -15.78 -10.47 14.84
N ARG A 241 -15.54 -11.48 15.70
CA ARG A 241 -14.50 -12.48 15.49
C ARG A 241 -15.01 -13.65 14.67
N PHE A 242 -16.28 -14.03 14.84
CA PHE A 242 -16.86 -15.24 14.25
C PHE A 242 -17.77 -14.92 13.07
N LEU A 243 -18.07 -15.93 12.25
CA LEU A 243 -18.81 -15.79 10.99
C LEU A 243 -20.30 -16.14 11.15
N SER A 244 -21.15 -15.50 10.35
CA SER A 244 -22.57 -15.85 10.26
C SER A 244 -22.77 -17.25 9.67
N ALA A 245 -23.69 -18.03 10.25
CA ALA A 245 -24.13 -19.28 9.62
C ALA A 245 -24.85 -19.04 8.29
N LEU A 246 -25.41 -17.84 8.08
CA LEU A 246 -26.18 -17.48 6.88
C LEU A 246 -25.34 -17.46 5.59
N VAL A 247 -24.00 -17.44 5.71
CA VAL A 247 -23.11 -17.49 4.54
C VAL A 247 -22.90 -18.93 4.02
N VAL A 248 -23.37 -19.95 4.76
CA VAL A 248 -23.12 -21.36 4.42
C VAL A 248 -24.11 -21.84 3.37
N HIS A 249 -23.57 -22.24 2.21
CA HIS A 249 -24.30 -23.00 1.22
C HIS A 249 -24.30 -24.48 1.61
N VAL A 250 -25.39 -24.97 2.20
CA VAL A 250 -25.50 -26.35 2.72
C VAL A 250 -25.21 -27.42 1.64
N PRO A 251 -25.74 -27.32 0.40
CA PRO A 251 -25.47 -28.33 -0.62
C PRO A 251 -24.00 -28.41 -1.07
N SER A 252 -23.15 -27.42 -0.77
CA SER A 252 -21.71 -27.44 -1.07
C SER A 252 -20.88 -28.10 0.03
N ILE A 253 -21.47 -28.46 1.17
CA ILE A 253 -20.75 -29.17 2.22
C ILE A 253 -20.44 -30.59 1.71
N PRO A 254 -19.18 -31.06 1.73
CA PRO A 254 -18.83 -32.38 1.20
C PRO A 254 -19.70 -33.51 1.77
N GLU A 255 -19.94 -33.48 3.07
CA GLU A 255 -20.73 -34.47 3.79
C GLU A 255 -22.25 -34.45 3.42
N PHE A 256 -22.74 -33.41 2.74
CA PHE A 256 -24.12 -33.37 2.24
C PHE A 256 -24.37 -34.45 1.17
N ALA A 257 -23.36 -34.75 0.35
CA ALA A 257 -23.47 -35.75 -0.71
C ALA A 257 -23.65 -37.18 -0.19
N ASP A 258 -23.24 -37.44 1.06
CA ASP A 258 -23.33 -38.75 1.72
C ASP A 258 -24.68 -38.97 2.43
N LEU A 259 -25.56 -37.97 2.47
CA LEU A 259 -26.95 -38.14 2.93
C LEU A 259 -27.76 -39.01 1.94
N PRO A 260 -28.81 -39.72 2.40
CA PRO A 260 -29.74 -40.39 1.50
C PRO A 260 -30.33 -39.43 0.45
N ALA A 261 -30.43 -39.87 -0.80
CA ALA A 261 -30.90 -39.01 -1.91
C ALA A 261 -32.30 -38.39 -1.67
N THR A 262 -33.19 -39.10 -0.96
CA THR A 262 -34.51 -38.57 -0.56
C THR A 262 -34.38 -37.42 0.42
N GLU A 263 -33.47 -37.51 1.38
CA GLU A 263 -33.21 -36.48 2.38
C GLU A 263 -32.54 -35.26 1.75
N GLN A 264 -31.57 -35.47 0.84
CA GLN A 264 -31.00 -34.38 0.04
C GLN A 264 -32.08 -33.61 -0.74
N ALA A 265 -33.02 -34.32 -1.36
CA ALA A 265 -34.12 -33.72 -2.13
C ALA A 265 -35.11 -32.96 -1.23
N GLU A 266 -35.43 -33.49 -0.04
CA GLU A 266 -36.29 -32.82 0.94
C GLU A 266 -35.68 -31.52 1.45
N LEU A 267 -34.39 -31.54 1.80
CA LEU A 267 -33.65 -30.35 2.27
C LEU A 267 -33.56 -29.28 1.17
N ARG A 268 -33.19 -29.67 -0.06
CA ARG A 268 -33.20 -28.74 -1.20
C ARG A 268 -34.58 -28.14 -1.44
N SER A 269 -35.63 -28.96 -1.41
CA SER A 269 -37.01 -28.49 -1.58
C SER A 269 -37.44 -27.51 -0.48
N ALA A 270 -36.97 -27.68 0.76
CA ALA A 270 -37.23 -26.73 1.83
C ALA A 270 -36.57 -25.37 1.57
N GLY A 271 -35.31 -25.36 1.16
CA GLY A 271 -34.60 -24.14 0.73
C GLY A 271 -35.29 -23.43 -0.44
N SER A 272 -35.62 -24.16 -1.51
CA SER A 272 -36.29 -23.57 -2.68
C SER A 272 -37.65 -22.97 -2.36
N ARG A 273 -38.37 -23.45 -1.33
CA ARG A 273 -39.62 -22.80 -0.89
C ARG A 273 -39.38 -21.43 -0.27
N VAL A 274 -38.28 -21.25 0.46
CA VAL A 274 -37.90 -19.95 1.03
C VAL A 274 -37.49 -18.99 -0.10
N GLN A 275 -36.71 -19.48 -1.07
CA GLN A 275 -36.36 -18.71 -2.28
C GLN A 275 -37.60 -18.25 -3.06
N ALA A 276 -38.56 -19.15 -3.32
CA ALA A 276 -39.80 -18.79 -4.00
C ALA A 276 -40.65 -17.77 -3.22
N GLU A 277 -40.59 -17.79 -1.88
CA GLU A 277 -41.27 -16.80 -1.05
C GLU A 277 -40.58 -15.43 -1.10
N LEU A 278 -39.24 -15.39 -1.12
CA LEU A 278 -38.47 -14.18 -1.39
C LEU A 278 -38.88 -13.57 -2.75
N GLU A 279 -38.89 -14.37 -3.82
CA GLU A 279 -39.29 -13.93 -5.17
C GLU A 279 -40.72 -13.38 -5.20
N ARG A 280 -41.63 -13.99 -4.43
CA ARG A 280 -43.04 -13.57 -4.34
C ARG A 280 -43.23 -12.28 -3.54
N THR A 281 -42.43 -12.08 -2.49
CA THR A 281 -42.60 -10.97 -1.52
C THR A 281 -41.69 -9.78 -1.81
N GLY A 282 -40.57 -10.00 -2.53
CA GLY A 282 -39.52 -9.01 -2.76
C GLY A 282 -38.78 -8.60 -1.48
N ARG A 283 -38.78 -9.45 -0.45
CA ARG A 283 -38.15 -9.17 0.86
C ARG A 283 -37.44 -10.40 1.41
N ILE A 284 -36.22 -10.21 1.91
CA ILE A 284 -35.43 -11.25 2.57
C ILE A 284 -36.01 -11.51 3.97
N ASP A 285 -36.31 -12.78 4.26
CA ASP A 285 -36.80 -13.24 5.57
C ASP A 285 -35.76 -14.17 6.21
N ARG A 286 -34.87 -13.59 7.03
CA ARG A 286 -33.81 -14.34 7.73
C ARG A 286 -34.34 -15.37 8.72
N ALA A 287 -35.54 -15.17 9.27
CA ALA A 287 -36.16 -16.15 10.17
C ALA A 287 -36.60 -17.40 9.39
N ALA A 288 -37.20 -17.21 8.20
CA ALA A 288 -37.54 -18.32 7.31
C ALA A 288 -36.29 -19.06 6.82
N VAL A 289 -35.21 -18.35 6.49
CA VAL A 289 -33.91 -18.94 6.13
C VAL A 289 -33.36 -19.77 7.30
N ALA A 290 -33.30 -19.20 8.50
CA ALA A 290 -32.78 -19.88 9.68
C ALA A 290 -33.58 -21.16 10.03
N ALA A 291 -34.90 -21.15 9.81
CA ALA A 291 -35.79 -22.27 10.05
C ALA A 291 -35.50 -23.48 9.15
N VAL A 292 -34.90 -23.30 7.97
CA VAL A 292 -34.47 -24.40 7.08
C VAL A 292 -32.98 -24.70 7.17
N LEU A 293 -32.15 -23.68 7.42
CA LEU A 293 -30.70 -23.79 7.50
C LEU A 293 -30.24 -24.65 8.70
N TRP A 294 -30.69 -24.32 9.92
CA TRP A 294 -30.23 -25.01 11.12
C TRP A 294 -30.59 -26.51 11.17
N PRO A 295 -31.81 -26.94 10.79
CA PRO A 295 -32.12 -28.37 10.66
C PRO A 295 -31.22 -29.08 9.65
N ALA A 296 -30.93 -28.45 8.51
CA ALA A 296 -30.07 -29.04 7.48
C ALA A 296 -28.62 -29.16 7.97
N LEU A 297 -28.07 -28.12 8.62
CA LEU A 297 -26.73 -28.14 9.22
C LEU A 297 -26.58 -29.23 10.28
N ARG A 298 -27.57 -29.38 11.18
CA ARG A 298 -27.60 -30.48 12.17
C ARG A 298 -27.52 -31.84 11.48
N ARG A 299 -28.31 -32.01 10.41
CA ARG A 299 -28.36 -33.29 9.73
C ARG A 299 -27.07 -33.64 9.00
N VAL A 300 -26.42 -32.66 8.39
CA VAL A 300 -25.12 -32.84 7.75
C VAL A 300 -24.01 -33.07 8.78
N HIS A 301 -24.06 -32.41 9.94
CA HIS A 301 -23.07 -32.60 11.02
C HIS A 301 -23.05 -34.03 11.59
N GLU A 302 -24.19 -34.73 11.56
CA GLU A 302 -24.30 -36.14 11.97
C GLU A 302 -23.64 -37.12 10.99
N VAL A 303 -23.33 -36.70 9.76
CA VAL A 303 -22.66 -37.54 8.76
C VAL A 303 -21.18 -37.70 9.15
N PRO A 304 -20.65 -38.95 9.22
CA PRO A 304 -19.24 -39.17 9.52
C PRO A 304 -18.32 -38.50 8.49
N ARG A 305 -17.41 -37.66 8.97
CA ARG A 305 -16.37 -37.04 8.14
C ARG A 305 -15.30 -38.06 7.74
N SER A 306 -14.71 -37.88 6.58
CA SER A 306 -13.51 -38.64 6.19
C SER A 306 -12.33 -38.34 7.13
N PRO A 307 -11.31 -39.22 7.23
CA PRO A 307 -10.13 -38.96 8.05
C PRO A 307 -9.42 -37.63 7.72
N GLU A 308 -9.36 -37.26 6.45
CA GLU A 308 -8.75 -36.00 6.00
C GLU A 308 -9.56 -34.79 6.47
N ARG A 309 -10.89 -34.86 6.39
CA ARG A 309 -11.81 -33.81 6.84
C ARG A 309 -11.79 -33.65 8.35
N GLU A 310 -11.76 -34.76 9.10
CA GLU A 310 -11.63 -34.72 10.56
C GLU A 310 -10.30 -34.09 11.00
N ALA A 311 -9.20 -34.39 10.30
CA ALA A 311 -7.90 -33.76 10.55
C ALA A 311 -7.91 -32.25 10.23
N ALA A 312 -8.59 -31.84 9.16
CA ALA A 312 -8.75 -30.43 8.81
C ALA A 312 -9.58 -29.66 9.86
N TYR A 313 -10.67 -30.25 10.34
CA TYR A 313 -11.49 -29.68 11.42
C TYR A 313 -10.69 -29.56 12.74
N ALA A 314 -9.95 -30.61 13.11
CA ALA A 314 -9.08 -30.57 14.29
C ALA A 314 -8.02 -29.47 14.21
N ARG A 315 -7.41 -29.27 13.02
CA ARG A 315 -6.46 -28.18 12.78
C ARG A 315 -7.12 -26.81 12.92
N PHE A 316 -8.29 -26.61 12.30
CA PHE A 316 -9.05 -25.36 12.42
C PHE A 316 -9.33 -25.01 13.89
N ARG A 317 -9.78 -25.99 14.70
CA ARG A 317 -10.04 -25.78 16.13
C ARG A 317 -8.78 -25.38 16.90
N ALA A 318 -7.66 -26.03 16.63
CA ALA A 318 -6.40 -25.71 17.29
C ALA A 318 -5.92 -24.29 16.97
N GLU A 319 -6.09 -23.87 15.71
CA GLU A 319 -5.73 -22.51 15.26
C GLU A 319 -6.69 -21.43 15.78
N ALA A 320 -7.99 -21.73 15.87
CA ALA A 320 -9.00 -20.78 16.35
C ALA A 320 -8.91 -20.52 17.86
N GLY A 321 -8.36 -21.46 18.63
CA GLY A 321 -8.10 -21.33 20.06
C GLY A 321 -9.37 -21.37 20.93
N PRO A 322 -9.24 -21.12 22.24
CA PRO A 322 -10.32 -21.30 23.22
C PRO A 322 -11.53 -20.39 22.99
N GLY A 323 -11.34 -19.22 22.36
CA GLY A 323 -12.46 -18.33 22.03
C GLY A 323 -13.51 -18.98 21.12
N LEU A 324 -13.12 -19.95 20.27
CA LEU A 324 -14.09 -20.72 19.46
C LEU A 324 -14.96 -21.62 20.34
N ASP A 325 -14.35 -22.23 21.37
CA ASP A 325 -15.06 -23.08 22.31
C ASP A 325 -16.08 -22.27 23.14
N ASP A 326 -15.71 -21.06 23.54
CA ASP A 326 -16.59 -20.15 24.29
C ASP A 326 -17.72 -19.63 23.40
N PHE A 327 -17.44 -19.18 22.17
CA PHE A 327 -18.49 -18.76 21.24
C PHE A 327 -19.51 -19.87 20.95
N ALA A 328 -19.03 -21.10 20.76
CA ALA A 328 -19.89 -22.25 20.55
C ALA A 328 -20.74 -22.58 21.79
N LEU A 329 -20.16 -22.47 22.98
CA LEU A 329 -20.90 -22.65 24.24
C LEU A 329 -21.96 -21.56 24.42
N TRP A 330 -21.60 -20.29 24.23
CA TRP A 330 -22.54 -19.18 24.25
C TRP A 330 -23.72 -19.41 23.32
N SER A 331 -23.45 -19.90 22.11
CA SER A 331 -24.49 -20.19 21.12
C SER A 331 -25.50 -21.21 21.62
N VAL A 332 -25.04 -22.25 22.33
CA VAL A 332 -25.93 -23.24 22.97
C VAL A 332 -26.71 -22.63 24.13
N LEU A 333 -26.04 -21.87 25.00
CA LEU A 333 -26.67 -21.20 26.15
C LEU A 333 -27.76 -20.22 25.70
N ARG A 334 -27.56 -19.55 24.56
CA ARG A 334 -28.53 -18.61 24.00
C ARG A 334 -29.79 -19.28 23.47
N LEU A 335 -29.68 -20.54 23.03
CA LEU A 335 -30.77 -21.34 22.45
C LEU A 335 -31.62 -22.10 23.50
N ASP A 336 -31.13 -22.23 24.74
CA ASP A 336 -31.83 -22.95 25.81
C ASP A 336 -32.90 -22.07 26.50
N GLY A 337 -34.19 -22.39 26.34
CA GLY A 337 -35.28 -21.91 27.23
C GLY A 337 -36.53 -21.32 26.56
N ASP A 338 -37.47 -20.90 27.40
CA ASP A 338 -38.74 -20.21 27.09
C ASP A 338 -38.58 -18.71 26.75
N GLY A 339 -37.37 -18.31 26.36
CA GLY A 339 -37.00 -16.94 26.03
C GLY A 339 -36.20 -16.20 27.12
N THR A 340 -35.96 -16.82 28.28
CA THR A 340 -35.24 -16.15 29.40
C THR A 340 -33.76 -16.53 29.56
N GLY A 341 -33.31 -17.69 29.07
CA GLY A 341 -31.90 -18.12 29.16
C GLY A 341 -31.33 -18.14 30.60
N PRO A 342 -30.07 -18.56 30.79
CA PRO A 342 -29.37 -18.30 32.05
C PRO A 342 -28.99 -16.81 32.16
N ASP A 343 -28.95 -16.28 33.39
CA ASP A 343 -28.39 -14.95 33.64
C ASP A 343 -26.87 -14.98 33.42
N LEU A 344 -26.45 -14.54 32.23
CA LEU A 344 -25.05 -14.54 31.82
C LEU A 344 -24.18 -13.54 32.61
N ALA A 345 -24.77 -12.68 33.45
CA ALA A 345 -24.03 -11.82 34.37
C ALA A 345 -23.60 -12.54 35.65
N ASP A 346 -24.17 -13.70 35.97
CA ASP A 346 -23.75 -14.52 37.11
C ASP A 346 -22.37 -15.18 36.83
N PRO A 347 -21.37 -15.02 37.72
CA PRO A 347 -20.07 -15.68 37.59
C PRO A 347 -20.11 -17.19 37.40
N ALA A 348 -21.17 -17.89 37.84
CA ALA A 348 -21.35 -19.32 37.59
C ALA A 348 -21.53 -19.65 36.10
N TRP A 349 -22.03 -18.69 35.32
CA TRP A 349 -22.30 -18.77 33.89
C TRP A 349 -21.28 -18.03 33.02
N ALA A 350 -20.29 -17.36 33.59
CA ALA A 350 -19.17 -16.77 32.86
C ALA A 350 -18.32 -17.86 32.15
N PRO A 351 -17.48 -17.52 31.15
CA PRO A 351 -16.54 -18.46 30.56
C PRO A 351 -15.66 -19.15 31.64
N GLY A 352 -15.64 -20.48 31.65
CA GLY A 352 -14.96 -21.28 32.69
C GLY A 352 -15.72 -21.42 34.02
N GLY A 353 -16.90 -20.82 34.15
CA GLY A 353 -17.80 -20.96 35.30
C GLY A 353 -18.39 -22.36 35.43
N VAL A 354 -18.75 -22.75 36.67
CA VAL A 354 -19.15 -24.13 36.99
C VAL A 354 -20.40 -24.59 36.21
N GLU A 355 -21.38 -23.72 36.04
CA GLU A 355 -22.62 -24.05 35.30
C GLU A 355 -22.40 -24.02 33.79
N ALA A 356 -21.62 -23.06 33.29
CA ALA A 356 -21.24 -22.99 31.88
C ALA A 356 -20.47 -24.26 31.45
N GLU A 357 -19.48 -24.69 32.24
CA GLU A 357 -18.71 -25.92 31.96
C GLU A 357 -19.54 -27.20 32.10
N ARG A 358 -20.54 -27.21 33.00
CA ARG A 358 -21.50 -28.31 33.08
C ARG A 358 -22.28 -28.46 31.79
N VAL A 359 -22.82 -27.36 31.24
CA VAL A 359 -23.52 -27.37 29.94
C VAL A 359 -22.57 -27.76 28.81
N ARG A 360 -21.32 -27.29 28.81
CA ARG A 360 -20.31 -27.66 27.81
C ARG A 360 -20.13 -29.18 27.69
N VAL A 361 -20.15 -29.88 28.82
CA VAL A 361 -20.02 -31.35 28.87
C VAL A 361 -21.34 -32.04 28.57
N GLU A 362 -22.45 -31.61 29.19
CA GLU A 362 -23.78 -32.22 29.02
C GLU A 362 -24.31 -32.09 27.58
N ARG A 363 -23.95 -31.01 26.88
CA ARG A 363 -24.40 -30.65 25.53
C ARG A 363 -23.27 -30.63 24.51
N ALA A 364 -22.25 -31.50 24.69
CA ALA A 364 -21.03 -31.49 23.89
C ALA A 364 -21.26 -31.57 22.37
N THR A 365 -22.26 -32.33 21.91
CA THR A 365 -22.62 -32.44 20.48
C THR A 365 -23.15 -31.12 19.91
N ASP A 366 -23.99 -30.41 20.66
CA ASP A 366 -24.54 -29.12 20.22
C ASP A 366 -23.45 -28.05 20.19
N VAL A 367 -22.55 -28.05 21.19
CA VAL A 367 -21.38 -27.17 21.18
C VAL A 367 -20.49 -27.49 19.97
N ASP A 368 -20.26 -28.78 19.67
CA ASP A 368 -19.48 -29.16 18.49
C ASP A 368 -20.13 -28.75 17.17
N LEU A 369 -21.47 -28.80 17.06
CA LEU A 369 -22.18 -28.28 15.89
C LEU A 369 -21.83 -26.82 15.63
N HIS A 370 -21.87 -25.95 16.64
CA HIS A 370 -21.57 -24.53 16.48
C HIS A 370 -20.09 -24.29 16.12
N ARG A 371 -19.16 -25.08 16.67
CA ARG A 371 -17.74 -25.06 16.25
C ARG A 371 -17.58 -25.48 14.79
N TRP A 372 -18.25 -26.55 14.40
CA TRP A 372 -18.22 -27.09 13.05
C TRP A 372 -18.79 -26.11 12.02
N VAL A 373 -19.89 -25.42 12.34
CA VAL A 373 -20.45 -24.38 11.45
C VAL A 373 -19.44 -23.25 11.19
N GLN A 374 -18.67 -22.82 12.19
CA GLN A 374 -17.61 -21.84 11.99
C GLN A 374 -16.51 -22.34 11.05
N TRP A 375 -16.15 -23.62 11.13
CA TRP A 375 -15.20 -24.24 10.20
C TRP A 375 -15.75 -24.28 8.78
N ILE A 376 -17.00 -24.72 8.58
CA ILE A 376 -17.64 -24.77 7.27
C ILE A 376 -17.75 -23.38 6.64
N ALA A 377 -18.18 -22.37 7.42
CA ALA A 377 -18.25 -20.99 6.93
C ALA A 377 -16.86 -20.49 6.50
N ALA A 378 -15.83 -20.70 7.32
CA ALA A 378 -14.46 -20.29 7.00
C ALA A 378 -13.91 -21.02 5.75
N GLU A 379 -14.20 -22.32 5.59
CA GLU A 379 -13.81 -23.09 4.43
C GLU A 379 -14.49 -22.59 3.15
N GLN A 380 -15.80 -22.35 3.18
CA GLN A 380 -16.51 -21.87 2.01
C GLN A 380 -16.06 -20.46 1.60
N LEU A 381 -15.83 -19.56 2.56
CA LEU A 381 -15.28 -18.22 2.27
C LEU A 381 -13.85 -18.27 1.72
N ALA A 382 -13.01 -19.18 2.22
CA ALA A 382 -11.70 -19.43 1.61
C ALA A 382 -11.87 -19.90 0.14
N GLY A 383 -12.86 -20.74 -0.13
CA GLY A 383 -13.24 -21.14 -1.49
C GLY A 383 -13.68 -19.98 -2.38
N VAL A 384 -14.41 -18.99 -1.84
CA VAL A 384 -14.77 -17.75 -2.57
C VAL A 384 -13.49 -17.01 -3.00
N GLN A 385 -12.54 -16.84 -2.07
CA GLN A 385 -11.27 -16.18 -2.35
C GLN A 385 -10.43 -16.92 -3.39
N GLU A 386 -10.33 -18.24 -3.28
CA GLU A 386 -9.61 -19.07 -4.25
C GLU A 386 -10.20 -18.95 -5.65
N ARG A 387 -11.53 -19.01 -5.78
CA ARG A 387 -12.24 -18.85 -7.06
C ARG A 387 -12.07 -17.44 -7.63
N ALA A 388 -12.18 -16.41 -6.79
CA ALA A 388 -11.95 -15.02 -7.20
C ALA A 388 -10.53 -14.82 -7.76
N ARG A 389 -9.50 -15.34 -7.07
CA ARG A 389 -8.11 -15.30 -7.52
C ARG A 389 -7.90 -16.10 -8.82
N ALA A 390 -8.48 -17.30 -8.91
CA ALA A 390 -8.40 -18.13 -10.11
C ALA A 390 -9.07 -17.48 -11.33
N ALA A 391 -10.12 -16.69 -11.11
CA ALA A 391 -10.80 -15.90 -12.15
C ALA A 391 -9.99 -14.67 -12.63
N GLY A 392 -8.85 -14.36 -12.01
CA GLY A 392 -7.93 -13.30 -12.43
C GLY A 392 -7.88 -12.08 -11.52
N MET A 393 -8.63 -12.05 -10.41
CA MET A 393 -8.61 -10.94 -9.46
C MET A 393 -7.25 -10.83 -8.76
N ARG A 394 -6.63 -9.63 -8.77
CA ARG A 394 -5.37 -9.38 -8.04
C ARG A 394 -5.52 -9.33 -6.52
N MET A 395 -6.69 -8.95 -6.00
CA MET A 395 -6.97 -8.93 -4.55
C MET A 395 -7.92 -10.06 -4.18
N GLY A 396 -8.95 -10.30 -4.98
CA GLY A 396 -10.02 -11.24 -4.65
C GLY A 396 -11.06 -10.58 -3.75
N VAL A 397 -11.48 -11.25 -2.69
CA VAL A 397 -12.51 -10.77 -1.78
C VAL A 397 -11.94 -9.71 -0.82
N MET A 398 -12.65 -8.59 -0.72
CA MET A 398 -12.50 -7.63 0.37
C MET A 398 -13.69 -7.80 1.32
N VAL A 399 -13.42 -8.00 2.60
CA VAL A 399 -14.48 -8.09 3.63
C VAL A 399 -14.56 -6.78 4.40
N ASP A 400 -15.73 -6.48 4.94
CA ASP A 400 -15.95 -5.30 5.78
C ASP A 400 -15.93 -5.67 7.28
N LEU A 401 -15.43 -4.77 8.11
CA LEU A 401 -15.33 -4.94 9.56
C LEU A 401 -16.15 -3.86 10.26
N ALA A 402 -17.32 -4.27 10.78
CA ALA A 402 -18.16 -3.45 11.63
C ALA A 402 -17.43 -2.88 12.87
N VAL A 403 -17.90 -1.72 13.33
CA VAL A 403 -17.34 -0.93 14.44
C VAL A 403 -17.38 -1.66 15.79
N GLY A 404 -18.45 -2.41 16.07
CA GLY A 404 -18.65 -3.09 17.35
C GLY A 404 -19.69 -4.21 17.28
N ALA A 405 -19.89 -4.90 18.41
CA ALA A 405 -20.97 -5.87 18.62
C ALA A 405 -22.04 -5.22 19.52
N THR A 406 -23.30 -5.63 19.35
CA THR A 406 -24.46 -5.09 20.10
C THR A 406 -24.51 -5.55 21.56
N ARG A 407 -25.53 -5.10 22.30
CA ARG A 407 -25.73 -5.44 23.72
C ARG A 407 -26.17 -6.89 23.92
N GLU A 408 -25.77 -7.49 25.05
CA GLU A 408 -26.12 -8.89 25.43
C GLU A 408 -25.65 -9.96 24.43
N THR A 409 -24.48 -9.74 23.84
CA THR A 409 -23.92 -10.57 22.76
C THR A 409 -22.84 -11.55 23.21
N ALA A 410 -22.39 -12.41 22.28
CA ALA A 410 -21.31 -13.34 22.52
C ALA A 410 -20.01 -12.61 22.91
N ASP A 411 -19.66 -11.54 22.20
CA ASP A 411 -18.47 -10.75 22.53
C ASP A 411 -18.58 -10.12 23.93
N ALA A 412 -19.74 -9.61 24.32
CA ALA A 412 -19.96 -9.07 25.67
C ALA A 412 -19.73 -10.14 26.76
N TRP A 413 -20.23 -11.36 26.55
CA TRP A 413 -20.05 -12.47 27.49
C TRP A 413 -18.61 -13.00 27.53
N MET A 414 -17.97 -13.16 26.36
CA MET A 414 -16.61 -13.71 26.26
C MET A 414 -15.52 -12.73 26.72
N LEU A 415 -15.71 -11.43 26.47
CA LEU A 415 -14.69 -10.41 26.67
C LEU A 415 -14.85 -9.65 27.99
N GLY A 416 -15.98 -9.81 28.68
CA GLY A 416 -16.20 -9.30 30.02
C GLY A 416 -15.90 -7.81 30.15
N ASP A 417 -15.00 -7.45 31.08
CA ASP A 417 -14.65 -6.06 31.40
C ASP A 417 -13.72 -5.38 30.37
N VAL A 418 -13.33 -6.09 29.30
CA VAL A 418 -12.65 -5.47 28.14
C VAL A 418 -13.63 -4.62 27.32
N LEU A 419 -14.94 -4.86 27.46
CA LEU A 419 -16.01 -4.03 26.90
C LEU A 419 -16.70 -3.22 28.01
N VAL A 420 -17.37 -2.13 27.63
CA VAL A 420 -18.09 -1.26 28.57
C VAL A 420 -19.61 -1.36 28.36
N PRO A 421 -20.33 -2.15 29.17
CA PRO A 421 -21.75 -2.43 28.92
C PRO A 421 -22.67 -1.23 29.16
N THR A 422 -22.26 -0.28 30.00
CA THR A 422 -23.06 0.92 30.35
C THR A 422 -22.99 2.03 29.30
N MET A 423 -22.29 1.78 28.19
CA MET A 423 -22.02 2.74 27.13
C MET A 423 -22.37 2.16 25.77
N SER A 424 -22.77 3.06 24.87
CA SER A 424 -23.08 2.80 23.47
C SER A 424 -22.15 3.58 22.57
N VAL A 425 -21.70 2.99 21.46
CA VAL A 425 -20.98 3.72 20.40
C VAL A 425 -21.99 4.40 19.48
N GLY A 426 -21.65 5.59 19.01
CA GLY A 426 -22.46 6.30 18.03
C GLY A 426 -21.68 7.40 17.31
N ALA A 427 -22.42 8.41 16.85
CA ALA A 427 -21.87 9.62 16.26
C ALA A 427 -22.60 10.86 16.81
N PRO A 428 -21.90 11.99 16.99
CA PRO A 428 -22.55 13.27 17.30
C PRO A 428 -23.45 13.73 16.14
N PRO A 429 -24.27 14.77 16.31
CA PRO A 429 -25.02 15.37 15.22
C PRO A 429 -24.16 15.79 14.01
N GLU A 430 -24.63 15.44 12.81
CA GLU A 430 -23.92 15.64 11.54
C GLU A 430 -24.85 16.24 10.47
N LEU A 431 -24.29 16.73 9.36
CA LEU A 431 -25.03 17.41 8.29
C LEU A 431 -26.19 16.56 7.72
N PHE A 432 -25.92 15.26 7.52
CA PHE A 432 -26.88 14.31 6.94
C PHE A 432 -27.75 13.61 7.99
N ASN A 433 -27.25 13.46 9.23
CA ASN A 433 -27.93 12.86 10.37
C ASN A 433 -28.00 13.88 11.52
N GLN A 434 -28.94 14.82 11.39
CA GLN A 434 -29.03 16.03 12.23
C GLN A 434 -29.37 15.74 13.70
N LEU A 435 -29.77 14.51 14.04
CA LEU A 435 -30.07 14.06 15.40
C LEU A 435 -28.92 13.30 16.08
N GLY A 436 -27.80 13.09 15.38
CA GLY A 436 -26.77 12.14 15.78
C GLY A 436 -27.23 10.70 15.62
N GLN A 437 -26.38 9.75 16.01
CA GLN A 437 -26.64 8.32 15.85
C GLN A 437 -26.22 7.56 17.10
N ASP A 438 -27.04 6.60 17.53
CA ASP A 438 -26.68 5.56 18.50
C ASP A 438 -26.67 4.22 17.76
N TRP A 439 -25.51 3.57 17.70
CA TRP A 439 -25.32 2.31 16.98
C TRP A 439 -25.51 1.09 17.89
N SER A 440 -25.85 1.28 19.17
CA SER A 440 -26.14 0.23 20.17
C SER A 440 -24.96 -0.71 20.52
N GLN A 441 -23.76 -0.40 20.05
CA GLN A 441 -22.58 -1.26 20.22
C GLN A 441 -21.82 -0.94 21.52
N HIS A 442 -21.23 -1.94 22.17
CA HIS A 442 -20.36 -1.69 23.32
C HIS A 442 -18.95 -1.25 22.88
N PRO A 443 -18.42 -0.14 23.43
CA PRO A 443 -17.04 0.24 23.15
C PRO A 443 -16.04 -0.63 23.92
N TRP A 444 -14.82 -0.70 23.39
CA TRP A 444 -13.67 -1.22 24.13
C TRP A 444 -13.35 -0.34 25.33
N HIS A 445 -13.06 -0.92 26.48
CA HIS A 445 -12.44 -0.20 27.59
C HIS A 445 -10.94 0.02 27.25
N PRO A 446 -10.46 1.27 27.05
CA PRO A 446 -9.11 1.51 26.51
C PRO A 446 -8.00 0.88 27.35
N ARG A 447 -8.07 1.06 28.68
CA ARG A 447 -7.09 0.49 29.63
C ARG A 447 -7.14 -1.04 29.69
N ARG A 448 -8.32 -1.66 29.84
CA ARG A 448 -8.45 -3.13 29.92
C ARG A 448 -7.98 -3.81 28.64
N LEU A 449 -8.29 -3.24 27.47
CA LEU A 449 -7.79 -3.75 26.20
C LEU A 449 -6.26 -3.73 26.15
N ALA A 450 -5.62 -2.64 26.59
CA ALA A 450 -4.17 -2.54 26.69
C ALA A 450 -3.57 -3.52 27.72
N GLU A 451 -4.23 -3.76 28.85
CA GLU A 451 -3.80 -4.73 29.87
C GLU A 451 -3.77 -6.17 29.35
N THR A 452 -4.64 -6.50 28.38
CA THR A 452 -4.65 -7.82 27.72
C THR A 452 -3.62 -7.97 26.60
N GLY A 453 -2.81 -6.94 26.30
CA GLY A 453 -1.94 -6.99 25.12
C GLY A 453 -2.69 -6.82 23.80
N TYR A 454 -3.88 -6.21 23.80
CA TYR A 454 -4.78 -6.12 22.65
C TYR A 454 -5.20 -7.48 22.07
N ALA A 455 -5.20 -8.55 22.88
CA ALA A 455 -5.45 -9.92 22.43
C ALA A 455 -6.80 -10.07 21.72
N ALA A 456 -7.87 -9.44 22.24
CA ALA A 456 -9.20 -9.48 21.63
C ALA A 456 -9.20 -8.87 20.21
N PHE A 457 -8.56 -7.71 20.04
CA PHE A 457 -8.47 -7.03 18.74
C PHE A 457 -7.59 -7.81 17.75
N ARG A 458 -6.44 -8.33 18.19
CA ARG A 458 -5.56 -9.19 17.39
C ARG A 458 -6.29 -10.44 16.90
N ASP A 459 -6.92 -11.17 17.80
CA ASP A 459 -7.55 -12.45 17.47
C ASP A 459 -8.76 -12.26 16.54
N MET A 460 -9.52 -11.17 16.73
CA MET A 460 -10.58 -10.76 15.81
C MET A 460 -10.02 -10.54 14.39
N LEU A 461 -8.96 -9.72 14.27
CA LEU A 461 -8.32 -9.45 12.98
C LEU A 461 -7.79 -10.73 12.33
N ARG A 462 -7.12 -11.61 13.06
CA ARG A 462 -6.62 -12.88 12.53
C ARG A 462 -7.71 -13.75 11.90
N THR A 463 -8.91 -13.77 12.49
CA THR A 463 -10.03 -14.51 11.92
C THR A 463 -10.59 -13.82 10.69
N VAL A 464 -10.86 -12.51 10.76
CA VAL A 464 -11.47 -11.76 9.65
C VAL A 464 -10.56 -11.69 8.43
N LEU A 465 -9.24 -11.60 8.63
CA LEU A 465 -8.27 -11.55 7.53
C LEU A 465 -8.02 -12.92 6.88
N ARG A 466 -8.47 -14.02 7.51
CA ARG A 466 -8.28 -15.37 6.98
C ARG A 466 -9.12 -15.56 5.72
N GLY A 467 -8.45 -15.75 4.59
CA GLY A 467 -9.13 -15.92 3.30
C GLY A 467 -9.63 -14.61 2.69
N ALA A 468 -9.25 -13.44 3.24
CA ALA A 468 -9.50 -12.16 2.60
C ALA A 468 -8.27 -11.72 1.80
N GLY A 469 -8.48 -10.93 0.75
CA GLY A 469 -7.42 -10.15 0.09
C GLY A 469 -7.44 -8.68 0.46
N GLY A 470 -8.56 -8.19 0.97
CA GLY A 470 -8.75 -6.83 1.47
C GLY A 470 -9.62 -6.82 2.73
N ILE A 471 -9.44 -5.78 3.55
CA ILE A 471 -10.36 -5.43 4.64
C ILE A 471 -10.74 -3.96 4.52
N ARG A 472 -12.05 -3.68 4.53
CA ARG A 472 -12.58 -2.35 4.82
C ARG A 472 -12.84 -2.27 6.31
N MET A 473 -12.26 -1.28 6.98
CA MET A 473 -12.55 -0.98 8.37
C MET A 473 -13.60 0.12 8.42
N ASP A 474 -14.79 -0.24 8.88
CA ASP A 474 -15.84 0.72 9.11
C ASP A 474 -15.46 1.63 10.28
N HIS A 475 -15.70 2.93 10.13
CA HIS A 475 -15.35 3.96 11.10
C HIS A 475 -13.91 3.83 11.63
N VAL A 476 -12.91 3.97 10.75
CA VAL A 476 -11.49 3.80 11.11
C VAL A 476 -11.04 4.77 12.22
N LEU A 477 -11.79 5.85 12.42
CA LEU A 477 -11.59 6.77 13.54
C LEU A 477 -11.67 6.06 14.90
N GLY A 478 -12.39 4.95 14.99
CA GLY A 478 -12.49 4.12 16.19
C GLY A 478 -11.15 3.55 16.70
N LEU A 479 -10.10 3.60 15.89
CA LEU A 479 -8.72 3.32 16.33
C LEU A 479 -8.10 4.45 17.16
N PHE A 480 -8.65 5.67 17.05
CA PHE A 480 -8.17 6.89 17.68
C PHE A 480 -9.11 7.36 18.77
N ARG A 481 -10.42 7.38 18.49
CA ARG A 481 -11.47 7.74 19.45
C ARG A 481 -12.83 7.23 19.01
N LEU A 482 -13.74 7.04 19.96
CA LEU A 482 -15.15 6.76 19.69
C LEU A 482 -16.05 7.71 20.46
N TRP A 483 -17.20 8.05 19.88
CA TRP A 483 -18.25 8.80 20.58
C TRP A 483 -19.05 7.84 21.47
N TRP A 484 -18.89 7.99 22.78
CA TRP A 484 -19.57 7.18 23.79
C TRP A 484 -20.83 7.88 24.26
N ILE A 485 -21.96 7.18 24.18
CA ILE A 485 -23.26 7.62 24.63
C ILE A 485 -23.63 6.82 25.89
N PRO A 486 -23.87 7.47 27.04
CA PRO A 486 -24.36 6.79 28.23
C PRO A 486 -25.70 6.10 27.97
N GLU A 487 -25.88 4.90 28.50
CA GLU A 487 -27.13 4.17 28.34
C GLU A 487 -28.35 4.98 28.81
N GLY A 488 -29.41 4.98 27.99
CA GLY A 488 -30.64 5.75 28.22
C GLY A 488 -30.56 7.24 27.87
N ALA A 489 -29.41 7.75 27.43
CA ALA A 489 -29.24 9.11 26.93
C ALA A 489 -29.42 9.20 25.40
N GLY A 490 -29.66 10.41 24.88
CA GLY A 490 -29.69 10.64 23.43
C GLY A 490 -28.30 10.80 22.82
N ALA A 491 -28.16 10.62 21.51
CA ALA A 491 -26.86 10.71 20.80
C ALA A 491 -26.14 12.06 20.97
N THR A 492 -26.89 13.14 21.25
CA THR A 492 -26.36 14.48 21.53
C THR A 492 -25.66 14.61 22.89
N GLN A 493 -25.81 13.60 23.77
CA GLN A 493 -25.30 13.59 25.14
C GLN A 493 -24.10 12.66 25.32
N GLY A 494 -23.37 12.37 24.24
CA GLY A 494 -22.14 11.58 24.29
C GLY A 494 -20.88 12.43 24.50
N ALA A 495 -19.73 11.75 24.52
CA ALA A 495 -18.40 12.34 24.56
C ALA A 495 -17.39 11.48 23.78
N TYR A 496 -16.36 12.09 23.19
CA TYR A 496 -15.26 11.32 22.60
C TYR A 496 -14.35 10.74 23.68
N VAL A 497 -14.05 9.44 23.56
CA VAL A 497 -13.05 8.72 24.37
C VAL A 497 -11.92 8.25 23.47
N GLU A 498 -10.69 8.57 23.85
CA GLU A 498 -9.47 8.27 23.09
C GLU A 498 -8.97 6.84 23.31
N TYR A 499 -8.37 6.29 22.25
CA TYR A 499 -7.66 5.02 22.22
C TYR A 499 -6.18 5.25 21.90
N ASP A 500 -5.33 4.33 22.38
CA ASP A 500 -3.93 4.27 21.95
C ASP A 500 -3.88 3.75 20.50
N HIS A 501 -3.98 4.70 19.59
CA HIS A 501 -3.95 4.46 18.15
C HIS A 501 -2.60 3.92 17.67
N GLU A 502 -1.49 4.15 18.38
CA GLU A 502 -0.20 3.57 18.00
C GLU A 502 -0.21 2.05 18.23
N ALA A 503 -0.76 1.60 19.36
CA ALA A 503 -0.96 0.18 19.62
C ALA A 503 -1.98 -0.45 18.67
N MET A 504 -3.15 0.17 18.49
CA MET A 504 -4.17 -0.40 17.60
C MET A 504 -3.73 -0.44 16.14
N LEU A 505 -3.07 0.61 15.63
CA LEU A 505 -2.48 0.59 14.28
C LEU A 505 -1.35 -0.41 14.19
N ALA A 506 -0.54 -0.59 15.23
CA ALA A 506 0.53 -1.58 15.21
C ALA A 506 -0.03 -3.01 15.08
N VAL A 507 -1.10 -3.33 15.82
CA VAL A 507 -1.78 -4.62 15.72
C VAL A 507 -2.41 -4.80 14.33
N LEU A 508 -3.16 -3.80 13.84
CA LEU A 508 -3.80 -3.85 12.53
C LEU A 508 -2.79 -4.09 11.40
N THR A 509 -1.75 -3.26 11.35
CA THR A 509 -0.78 -3.30 10.26
C THR A 509 0.10 -4.55 10.32
N LEU A 510 0.44 -5.04 11.52
CA LEU A 510 1.17 -6.30 11.67
C LEU A 510 0.35 -7.48 11.16
N GLU A 511 -0.90 -7.60 11.58
CA GLU A 511 -1.75 -8.73 11.19
C GLU A 511 -2.14 -8.66 9.70
N ALA A 512 -2.39 -7.47 9.16
CA ALA A 512 -2.67 -7.29 7.74
C ALA A 512 -1.46 -7.60 6.85
N GLU A 513 -0.25 -7.15 7.21
CA GLU A 513 0.97 -7.46 6.44
C GLU A 513 1.26 -8.97 6.43
N ARG A 514 1.09 -9.64 7.59
CA ARG A 514 1.25 -11.11 7.69
C ARG A 514 0.26 -11.87 6.82
N ALA A 515 -0.97 -11.39 6.73
CA ALA A 515 -2.00 -11.99 5.91
C ALA A 515 -1.90 -11.60 4.42
N GLY A 516 -1.05 -10.63 4.06
CA GLY A 516 -1.00 -10.09 2.70
C GLY A 516 -2.27 -9.32 2.32
N VAL A 517 -2.96 -8.71 3.29
CA VAL A 517 -4.26 -8.07 3.12
C VAL A 517 -4.13 -6.56 2.93
N VAL A 518 -4.85 -6.02 1.94
CA VAL A 518 -4.98 -4.57 1.75
C VAL A 518 -5.95 -3.98 2.77
N VAL A 519 -5.58 -2.87 3.41
CA VAL A 519 -6.42 -2.21 4.43
C VAL A 519 -6.98 -0.90 3.87
N VAL A 520 -8.30 -0.79 3.85
CA VAL A 520 -9.04 0.45 3.57
C VAL A 520 -9.71 0.90 4.87
N GLY A 521 -9.37 2.08 5.36
CA GLY A 521 -10.06 2.72 6.47
C GLY A 521 -11.14 3.66 5.94
N GLU A 522 -12.39 3.43 6.31
CA GLU A 522 -13.45 4.41 6.07
C GLU A 522 -13.19 5.65 6.93
N ASP A 523 -12.94 6.77 6.25
CA ASP A 523 -12.52 8.03 6.85
C ASP A 523 -13.41 9.23 6.48
N LEU A 524 -14.73 9.01 6.48
CA LEU A 524 -15.78 9.99 6.19
C LEU A 524 -16.30 10.66 7.47
N GLY A 525 -16.75 11.91 7.35
CA GLY A 525 -17.29 12.67 8.49
C GLY A 525 -16.23 13.58 9.13
N THR A 526 -16.30 13.74 10.45
CA THR A 526 -15.47 14.72 11.18
C THR A 526 -14.08 14.13 11.51
N PHE A 527 -13.11 14.39 10.64
CA PHE A 527 -11.73 13.91 10.78
C PHE A 527 -10.72 15.05 10.97
N GLU A 528 -9.81 14.91 11.94
CA GLU A 528 -8.65 15.77 12.00
C GLU A 528 -7.64 15.41 10.89
N PRO A 529 -7.02 16.43 10.22
CA PRO A 529 -6.03 16.17 9.17
C PRO A 529 -4.83 15.31 9.61
N TRP A 530 -4.49 15.27 10.90
CA TRP A 530 -3.37 14.46 11.39
C TRP A 530 -3.70 12.96 11.44
N VAL A 531 -4.96 12.59 11.66
CA VAL A 531 -5.43 11.19 11.66
C VAL A 531 -5.25 10.59 10.27
N GLN A 532 -5.73 11.30 9.24
CA GLN A 532 -5.56 10.88 7.84
C GLN A 532 -4.10 10.76 7.43
N ARG A 533 -3.24 11.71 7.86
CA ARG A 533 -1.78 11.61 7.62
C ARG A 533 -1.18 10.36 8.28
N ARG A 534 -1.53 10.09 9.54
CA ARG A 534 -1.01 8.94 10.29
C ARG A 534 -1.44 7.60 9.68
N LEU A 535 -2.68 7.49 9.19
CA LEU A 535 -3.17 6.33 8.44
C LEU A 535 -2.40 6.16 7.12
N ALA A 536 -2.18 7.25 6.38
CA ALA A 536 -1.44 7.22 5.13
C ALA A 536 0.04 6.82 5.31
N GLU A 537 0.69 7.29 6.39
CA GLU A 537 2.05 6.86 6.78
C GLU A 537 2.11 5.36 7.06
N ALA A 538 1.09 4.79 7.70
CA ALA A 538 0.96 3.35 7.91
C ALA A 538 0.65 2.56 6.62
N GLY A 539 0.30 3.23 5.52
CA GLY A 539 -0.10 2.57 4.27
C GLY A 539 -1.55 2.11 4.22
N VAL A 540 -2.40 2.60 5.14
CA VAL A 540 -3.85 2.38 5.11
C VAL A 540 -4.48 3.31 4.07
N LEU A 541 -5.31 2.78 3.18
CA LEU A 541 -6.04 3.57 2.19
C LEU A 541 -7.20 4.31 2.87
N GLY A 542 -7.42 5.57 2.53
CA GLY A 542 -8.66 6.27 2.87
C GLY A 542 -9.81 5.91 1.94
N THR A 543 -10.95 6.58 2.11
CA THR A 543 -12.14 6.48 1.25
C THR A 543 -12.50 7.84 0.65
N SER A 544 -12.90 7.86 -0.61
CA SER A 544 -13.39 9.05 -1.30
C SER A 544 -14.73 8.73 -1.96
N ILE A 545 -15.79 9.43 -1.57
CA ILE A 545 -17.13 9.23 -2.13
C ILE A 545 -17.45 10.41 -3.04
N LEU A 546 -17.82 10.14 -4.30
CA LEU A 546 -18.01 11.16 -5.35
C LEU A 546 -18.85 12.35 -4.84
N TRP A 547 -20.01 12.07 -4.26
CA TRP A 547 -20.94 13.10 -3.76
C TRP A 547 -20.39 13.97 -2.63
N PHE A 548 -19.38 13.51 -1.90
CA PHE A 548 -18.77 14.24 -0.78
C PHE A 548 -17.52 15.01 -1.21
N GLU A 549 -16.98 14.73 -2.40
CA GLU A 549 -15.78 15.35 -2.92
C GLU A 549 -16.15 16.63 -3.66
N GLN A 550 -16.55 17.65 -2.91
CA GLN A 550 -17.01 18.94 -3.41
C GLN A 550 -16.77 20.06 -2.39
N GLU A 551 -16.70 21.31 -2.88
CA GLU A 551 -16.58 22.51 -2.06
C GLU A 551 -17.64 23.51 -2.52
N ASP A 552 -18.53 23.94 -1.62
CA ASP A 552 -19.65 24.87 -1.90
C ASP A 552 -20.55 24.48 -3.10
N GLY A 553 -20.80 23.18 -3.28
CA GLY A 553 -21.62 22.62 -4.36
C GLY A 553 -20.86 22.33 -5.66
N GLU A 554 -19.59 22.71 -5.75
CA GLU A 554 -18.74 22.46 -6.92
C GLU A 554 -17.95 21.16 -6.78
N PRO A 555 -18.12 20.19 -7.70
CA PRO A 555 -17.37 18.94 -7.69
C PRO A 555 -15.86 19.14 -7.74
N THR A 556 -15.14 18.45 -6.86
CA THR A 556 -13.68 18.39 -6.90
C THR A 556 -13.23 17.74 -8.21
N PRO A 557 -12.29 18.36 -8.96
CA PRO A 557 -11.71 17.72 -10.14
C PRO A 557 -11.06 16.37 -9.79
N PRO A 558 -11.28 15.29 -10.58
CA PRO A 558 -10.73 13.96 -10.30
C PRO A 558 -9.23 13.93 -10.01
N GLU A 559 -8.43 14.79 -10.65
CA GLU A 559 -6.98 14.86 -10.46
C GLU A 559 -6.56 15.26 -9.04
N ARG A 560 -7.46 15.86 -8.26
CA ARG A 560 -7.22 16.30 -6.88
C ARG A 560 -7.57 15.25 -5.83
N TYR A 561 -8.14 14.11 -6.23
CA TYR A 561 -8.47 13.02 -5.32
C TYR A 561 -7.20 12.37 -4.75
N ARG A 562 -7.35 11.74 -3.59
CA ARG A 562 -6.23 11.09 -2.88
C ARG A 562 -5.77 9.84 -3.61
N ARG A 563 -4.47 9.73 -3.88
CA ARG A 563 -3.88 8.52 -4.50
C ARG A 563 -3.98 7.28 -3.61
N LEU A 564 -3.73 7.42 -2.30
CA LEU A 564 -3.82 6.31 -1.34
C LEU A 564 -5.25 6.21 -0.78
N ALA A 565 -6.21 5.93 -1.65
CA ALA A 565 -7.62 5.82 -1.31
C ALA A 565 -8.37 4.80 -2.19
N MET A 566 -9.51 4.36 -1.68
CA MET A 566 -10.57 3.70 -2.45
C MET A 566 -11.65 4.73 -2.78
N ALA A 567 -11.87 4.97 -4.06
CA ALA A 567 -12.90 5.88 -4.55
C ALA A 567 -14.18 5.12 -4.91
N ALA A 568 -15.35 5.66 -4.57
CA ALA A 568 -16.65 5.11 -4.95
C ALA A 568 -17.64 6.22 -5.31
N VAL A 569 -18.65 5.90 -6.13
CA VAL A 569 -19.74 6.85 -6.40
C VAL A 569 -20.68 6.95 -5.20
N ASN A 570 -21.06 5.81 -4.63
CA ASN A 570 -21.95 5.72 -3.47
C ASN A 570 -21.47 4.61 -2.50
N THR A 571 -22.19 4.45 -1.40
CA THR A 571 -22.02 3.38 -0.41
C THR A 571 -23.36 2.71 -0.16
N HIS A 572 -23.39 1.67 0.68
CA HIS A 572 -24.62 0.99 1.08
C HIS A 572 -25.56 1.84 1.98
N ASP A 573 -25.04 2.93 2.55
CA ASP A 573 -25.79 3.91 3.35
C ASP A 573 -26.37 5.07 2.52
N LEU A 574 -26.00 5.13 1.24
CA LEU A 574 -26.54 6.06 0.28
C LEU A 574 -27.53 5.32 -0.64
N PRO A 575 -28.49 6.04 -1.25
CA PRO A 575 -29.23 5.48 -2.36
C PRO A 575 -28.29 5.00 -3.47
N PRO A 576 -28.67 3.93 -4.17
CA PRO A 576 -28.11 3.65 -5.48
C PRO A 576 -28.15 4.90 -6.36
N THR A 577 -27.21 5.02 -7.30
CA THR A 577 -27.03 6.25 -8.08
C THR A 577 -28.28 6.60 -8.87
N ALA A 578 -29.02 5.62 -9.40
CA ALA A 578 -30.31 5.89 -10.06
C ALA A 578 -31.31 6.57 -9.12
N GLY A 579 -31.46 6.07 -7.89
CA GLY A 579 -32.33 6.68 -6.88
C GLY A 579 -31.83 8.03 -6.39
N TYR A 580 -30.51 8.21 -6.29
CA TYR A 580 -29.90 9.48 -5.90
C TYR A 580 -30.22 10.60 -6.90
N LEU A 581 -30.06 10.30 -8.19
CA LEU A 581 -30.37 11.21 -9.29
C LEU A 581 -31.87 11.56 -9.39
N GLU A 582 -32.75 10.75 -8.79
CA GLU A 582 -34.20 10.97 -8.70
C GLU A 582 -34.62 11.67 -7.40
N GLY A 583 -33.71 11.86 -6.44
CA GLY A 583 -34.02 12.48 -5.15
C GLY A 583 -34.74 11.56 -4.15
N VAL A 584 -34.64 10.23 -4.32
CA VAL A 584 -35.32 9.22 -3.47
C VAL A 584 -34.97 9.38 -1.98
N GLN A 585 -33.73 9.78 -1.66
CA GLN A 585 -33.28 10.09 -0.31
C GLN A 585 -34.06 11.24 0.33
N VAL A 586 -34.34 12.29 -0.44
CA VAL A 586 -35.04 13.47 0.07
C VAL A 586 -36.49 13.11 0.35
N ASP A 587 -37.12 12.38 -0.58
CA ASP A 587 -38.47 11.86 -0.42
C ASP A 587 -38.61 10.94 0.80
N LEU A 588 -37.66 10.02 0.98
CA LEU A 588 -37.70 9.06 2.08
C LEU A 588 -37.53 9.77 3.43
N ARG A 589 -36.53 10.64 3.56
CA ARG A 589 -36.25 11.37 4.80
C ARG A 589 -37.38 12.32 5.18
N GLU A 590 -38.04 12.95 4.20
CA GLU A 590 -39.24 13.75 4.44
C GLU A 590 -40.38 12.88 5.01
N ARG A 591 -40.66 11.72 4.38
CA ARG A 591 -41.70 10.81 4.87
C ARG A 591 -41.43 10.30 6.29
N LEU A 592 -40.15 10.14 6.65
CA LEU A 592 -39.72 9.68 7.97
C LEU A 592 -39.55 10.81 8.99
N GLY A 593 -39.71 12.08 8.59
CA GLY A 593 -39.59 13.23 9.49
C GLY A 593 -38.18 13.51 9.98
N LEU A 594 -37.16 13.22 9.15
CA LEU A 594 -35.74 13.28 9.54
C LEU A 594 -35.06 14.64 9.27
N TYR A 595 -35.81 15.65 8.82
CA TYR A 595 -35.27 17.00 8.56
C TYR A 595 -35.60 17.97 9.70
N THR A 596 -34.59 18.74 10.13
CA THR A 596 -34.79 19.92 11.00
C THR A 596 -34.86 21.23 10.21
N VAL A 597 -34.66 21.16 8.88
CA VAL A 597 -34.65 22.28 7.92
C VAL A 597 -35.82 22.20 6.94
N ASP A 598 -36.02 23.24 6.12
CA ASP A 598 -37.05 23.27 5.07
C ASP A 598 -36.73 22.25 3.94
N VAL A 599 -37.64 21.30 3.73
CA VAL A 599 -37.49 20.24 2.72
C VAL A 599 -37.45 20.81 1.30
N ALA A 600 -38.16 21.92 1.04
CA ALA A 600 -38.15 22.54 -0.28
C ALA A 600 -36.77 23.10 -0.65
N GLU A 601 -36.00 23.56 0.34
CA GLU A 601 -34.62 23.99 0.17
C GLU A 601 -33.69 22.81 -0.06
N GLU A 602 -33.84 21.73 0.71
CA GLU A 602 -33.01 20.53 0.53
C GLU A 602 -33.23 19.87 -0.85
N ARG A 603 -34.47 19.86 -1.36
CA ARG A 603 -34.76 19.41 -2.74
C ARG A 603 -34.04 20.24 -3.79
N ARG A 604 -34.01 21.58 -3.64
CA ARG A 604 -33.29 22.47 -4.56
C ARG A 604 -31.79 22.20 -4.52
N ARG A 605 -31.23 22.16 -3.32
CA ARG A 605 -29.81 21.87 -3.09
C ARG A 605 -29.38 20.54 -3.71
N SER A 606 -30.15 19.47 -3.49
CA SER A 606 -29.84 18.15 -4.07
C SER A 606 -29.92 18.17 -5.61
N ALA A 607 -30.89 18.87 -6.20
CA ALA A 607 -30.98 19.00 -7.65
C ALA A 607 -29.83 19.83 -8.27
N GLU A 608 -29.36 20.86 -7.57
CA GLU A 608 -28.21 21.66 -7.99
C GLU A 608 -26.91 20.86 -7.92
N GLU A 609 -26.71 20.09 -6.84
CA GLU A 609 -25.57 19.18 -6.68
C GLU A 609 -25.51 18.13 -7.80
N VAL A 610 -26.62 17.42 -8.05
CA VAL A 610 -26.70 16.43 -9.15
C VAL A 610 -26.34 17.06 -10.50
N ARG A 611 -26.90 18.25 -10.79
CA ARG A 611 -26.62 18.98 -12.03
C ARG A 611 -25.15 19.36 -12.14
N ALA A 612 -24.50 19.76 -11.05
CA ALA A 612 -23.09 20.13 -11.02
C ALA A 612 -22.18 18.94 -11.36
N PHE A 613 -22.44 17.75 -10.77
CA PHE A 613 -21.68 16.53 -11.07
C PHE A 613 -21.89 16.04 -12.51
N LEU A 614 -23.13 16.05 -13.02
CA LEU A 614 -23.40 15.68 -14.41
C LEU A 614 -22.77 16.67 -15.40
N ALA A 615 -22.80 17.97 -15.09
CA ALA A 615 -22.11 18.99 -15.87
C ALA A 615 -20.58 18.82 -15.82
N ALA A 616 -20.01 18.38 -14.70
CA ALA A 616 -18.58 18.06 -14.60
C ALA A 616 -18.19 16.88 -15.52
N ALA A 617 -19.04 15.86 -15.63
CA ALA A 617 -18.86 14.77 -16.59
C ALA A 617 -19.00 15.26 -18.05
N ALA A 618 -19.99 16.10 -18.35
CA ALA A 618 -20.22 16.65 -19.69
C ALA A 618 -19.06 17.53 -20.18
N ARG A 619 -18.50 18.39 -19.31
CA ARG A 619 -17.31 19.21 -19.62
C ARG A 619 -16.08 18.39 -20.04
N ARG A 620 -16.03 17.11 -19.66
CA ARG A 620 -14.96 16.16 -20.00
C ARG A 620 -15.32 15.24 -21.16
N GLY A 621 -16.46 15.46 -21.81
CA GLY A 621 -16.93 14.65 -22.93
C GLY A 621 -17.42 13.25 -22.54
N LEU A 622 -17.68 13.01 -21.24
CA LEU A 622 -18.13 11.71 -20.73
C LEU A 622 -19.66 11.55 -20.81
N LEU A 623 -20.38 12.66 -20.90
CA LEU A 623 -21.83 12.75 -21.01
C LEU A 623 -22.19 13.80 -22.07
N ALA A 624 -23.28 13.59 -22.81
CA ALA A 624 -23.79 14.61 -23.71
C ALA A 624 -24.45 15.74 -22.90
N GLU A 625 -24.25 17.00 -23.31
CA GLU A 625 -24.88 18.17 -22.67
C GLU A 625 -26.43 18.04 -22.60
N ALA A 626 -27.03 17.38 -23.59
CA ALA A 626 -28.46 17.11 -23.63
C ALA A 626 -28.95 16.12 -22.55
N ASP A 627 -28.05 15.34 -21.96
CA ASP A 627 -28.34 14.35 -20.91
C ASP A 627 -28.05 14.88 -19.49
N VAL A 628 -27.64 16.14 -19.31
CA VAL A 628 -27.26 16.71 -17.99
C VAL A 628 -28.48 17.05 -17.12
N ASP A 629 -29.48 17.73 -17.70
CA ASP A 629 -30.66 18.21 -16.97
C ASP A 629 -31.92 17.76 -17.71
N VAL A 630 -32.24 16.47 -17.56
CA VAL A 630 -33.40 15.82 -18.19
C VAL A 630 -34.43 15.50 -17.11
N PRO A 631 -35.53 16.27 -17.03
CA PRO A 631 -36.68 15.92 -16.21
C PRO A 631 -37.27 14.57 -16.66
N ASP A 632 -37.64 13.70 -15.71
CA ASP A 632 -38.22 12.38 -15.98
C ASP A 632 -37.42 11.55 -17.00
N ALA A 633 -36.09 11.54 -16.83
CA ALA A 633 -35.14 10.83 -17.70
C ALA A 633 -35.53 9.36 -17.91
N SER A 634 -35.44 8.89 -19.16
CA SER A 634 -35.67 7.47 -19.47
C SER A 634 -34.59 6.58 -18.84
N PRO A 635 -34.84 5.27 -18.66
CA PRO A 635 -33.85 4.34 -18.14
C PRO A 635 -32.50 4.39 -18.89
N GLU A 636 -32.53 4.56 -20.22
CA GLU A 636 -31.31 4.66 -21.03
C GLU A 636 -30.53 5.95 -20.77
N VAL A 637 -31.23 7.07 -20.51
CA VAL A 637 -30.57 8.34 -20.13
C VAL A 637 -29.95 8.17 -18.75
N ARG A 638 -30.67 7.56 -17.81
CA ARG A 638 -30.19 7.32 -16.44
C ARG A 638 -28.96 6.42 -16.43
N GLU A 639 -28.95 5.38 -17.24
CA GLU A 639 -27.80 4.50 -17.40
C GLU A 639 -26.58 5.28 -17.94
N ARG A 640 -26.75 6.12 -18.97
CA ARG A 640 -25.65 6.97 -19.48
C ARG A 640 -25.11 7.93 -18.41
N GLN A 641 -25.97 8.51 -17.59
CA GLN A 641 -25.57 9.37 -16.47
C GLN A 641 -24.76 8.59 -15.44
N ILE A 642 -25.20 7.39 -15.05
CA ILE A 642 -24.49 6.50 -14.11
C ILE A 642 -23.10 6.15 -14.66
N VAL A 643 -23.04 5.67 -15.91
CA VAL A 643 -21.76 5.33 -16.56
C VAL A 643 -20.83 6.54 -16.62
N ALA A 644 -21.35 7.72 -16.94
CA ALA A 644 -20.55 8.95 -17.00
C ALA A 644 -19.96 9.35 -15.63
N LEU A 645 -20.72 9.20 -14.53
CA LEU A 645 -20.24 9.48 -13.18
C LEU A 645 -19.16 8.48 -12.74
N HIS A 646 -19.32 7.20 -13.07
CA HIS A 646 -18.30 6.18 -12.80
C HIS A 646 -17.03 6.39 -13.64
N ARG A 647 -17.16 6.79 -14.91
CA ARG A 647 -16.00 7.18 -15.74
C ARG A 647 -15.32 8.45 -15.24
N LEU A 648 -16.08 9.45 -14.78
CA LEU A 648 -15.54 10.66 -14.16
C LEU A 648 -14.68 10.29 -12.94
N LEU A 649 -15.21 9.41 -12.08
CA LEU A 649 -14.50 8.90 -10.91
C LEU A 649 -13.25 8.11 -11.30
N ALA A 650 -13.30 7.27 -12.34
CA ALA A 650 -12.16 6.47 -12.84
C ALA A 650 -10.97 7.32 -13.34
N GLN A 651 -11.15 8.62 -13.57
CA GLN A 651 -10.04 9.53 -13.86
C GLN A 651 -9.23 9.89 -12.59
N ALA A 652 -9.76 9.68 -11.38
CA ALA A 652 -9.10 9.97 -10.12
C ALA A 652 -7.87 9.08 -9.87
N PRO A 653 -6.73 9.60 -9.35
CA PRO A 653 -5.51 8.83 -9.15
C PRO A 653 -5.60 7.78 -8.02
N SER A 654 -6.77 7.59 -7.41
CA SER A 654 -7.03 6.62 -6.35
C SER A 654 -6.57 5.21 -6.71
N ALA A 655 -5.95 4.53 -5.76
CA ALA A 655 -5.42 3.19 -5.95
C ALA A 655 -6.51 2.16 -6.30
N LEU A 656 -7.68 2.29 -5.67
CA LEU A 656 -8.83 1.41 -5.85
C LEU A 656 -10.07 2.21 -6.26
N HIS A 657 -10.90 1.62 -7.12
CA HIS A 657 -12.21 2.14 -7.53
C HIS A 657 -13.30 1.10 -7.25
N SER A 658 -14.33 1.48 -6.51
CA SER A 658 -15.42 0.60 -6.10
C SER A 658 -16.69 0.93 -6.88
N VAL A 659 -17.17 -0.04 -7.65
CA VAL A 659 -18.42 0.04 -8.41
C VAL A 659 -19.52 -0.65 -7.61
N ALA A 660 -20.50 0.09 -7.13
CA ALA A 660 -21.63 -0.49 -6.42
C ALA A 660 -22.48 -1.35 -7.38
N LEU A 661 -22.75 -2.60 -7.02
CA LEU A 661 -23.46 -3.56 -7.88
C LEU A 661 -24.87 -3.08 -8.27
N VAL A 662 -25.52 -2.34 -7.35
CA VAL A 662 -26.84 -1.73 -7.56
C VAL A 662 -26.87 -0.77 -8.75
N ASP A 663 -25.75 -0.10 -9.07
CA ASP A 663 -25.67 0.82 -10.21
C ASP A 663 -25.58 0.07 -11.53
N ALA A 664 -25.12 -1.18 -11.54
CA ALA A 664 -25.02 -2.02 -12.74
C ALA A 664 -26.40 -2.47 -13.26
N VAL A 665 -27.41 -2.50 -12.39
CA VAL A 665 -28.77 -2.96 -12.68
C VAL A 665 -29.82 -1.84 -12.60
N GLY A 666 -29.41 -0.62 -12.26
CA GLY A 666 -30.30 0.53 -12.14
C GLY A 666 -31.25 0.48 -10.95
N GLU A 667 -30.89 -0.27 -9.89
CA GLU A 667 -31.67 -0.32 -8.64
C GLU A 667 -31.90 1.10 -8.10
N ARG A 668 -33.04 1.32 -7.45
CA ARG A 668 -33.42 2.63 -6.89
C ARG A 668 -33.70 2.58 -5.40
N ARG A 669 -33.96 1.38 -4.87
CA ARG A 669 -34.33 1.17 -3.47
C ARG A 669 -33.07 1.25 -2.60
N ILE A 670 -33.20 1.96 -1.49
CA ILE A 670 -32.11 2.16 -0.53
C ILE A 670 -31.93 0.85 0.26
N GLN A 671 -30.70 0.37 0.43
CA GLN A 671 -30.47 -0.83 1.25
C GLN A 671 -30.56 -0.49 2.74
N ASN A 672 -29.91 0.59 3.16
CA ASN A 672 -29.95 1.10 4.52
C ASN A 672 -30.19 2.62 4.53
N GLN A 673 -31.16 3.07 5.33
CA GLN A 673 -31.36 4.49 5.63
C GLN A 673 -30.85 4.73 7.06
N PRO A 674 -29.65 5.32 7.24
CA PRO A 674 -29.11 5.62 8.56
C PRO A 674 -30.10 6.40 9.44
N GLY A 675 -30.06 6.12 10.75
CA GLY A 675 -30.95 6.74 11.73
C GLY A 675 -32.38 6.21 11.75
N THR A 676 -32.63 5.02 11.20
CA THR A 676 -33.98 4.40 11.18
C THR A 676 -33.97 2.99 11.78
N LEU A 677 -35.09 2.62 12.39
CA LEU A 677 -35.38 1.28 12.90
C LEU A 677 -36.08 0.42 11.85
N GLN A 678 -36.10 -0.90 12.07
CA GLN A 678 -36.65 -1.89 11.13
C GLN A 678 -38.16 -1.73 10.87
N ASP A 679 -38.91 -1.14 11.81
CA ASP A 679 -40.34 -0.82 11.67
C ASP A 679 -40.60 0.48 10.90
N GLN A 680 -39.59 1.35 10.77
CA GLN A 680 -39.63 2.59 10.01
C GLN A 680 -39.23 2.38 8.54
N TYR A 681 -38.16 1.61 8.31
CA TYR A 681 -37.70 1.25 6.97
C TYR A 681 -37.13 -0.19 6.98
N PRO A 682 -37.38 -1.01 5.94
CA PRO A 682 -36.92 -2.40 5.89
C PRO A 682 -35.42 -2.53 5.58
N ASN A 683 -34.58 -1.93 6.42
CA ASN A 683 -33.13 -1.94 6.27
C ASN A 683 -32.60 -3.37 6.11
N TRP A 684 -31.60 -3.55 5.23
CA TRP A 684 -30.86 -4.81 5.04
C TRP A 684 -31.71 -6.01 4.57
N THR A 685 -32.95 -5.78 4.14
CA THR A 685 -33.86 -6.85 3.66
C THR A 685 -34.27 -6.68 2.20
N VAL A 686 -33.65 -5.74 1.48
CA VAL A 686 -33.94 -5.46 0.08
C VAL A 686 -33.09 -6.39 -0.81
N PRO A 687 -33.69 -7.30 -1.58
CA PRO A 687 -32.95 -8.10 -2.58
C PRO A 687 -32.54 -7.22 -3.76
N LEU A 688 -31.46 -7.60 -4.45
CA LEU A 688 -31.02 -6.91 -5.66
C LEU A 688 -32.12 -6.92 -6.72
N GLY A 689 -32.49 -5.75 -7.24
CA GLY A 689 -33.46 -5.63 -8.31
C GLY A 689 -33.06 -4.61 -9.38
N ASP A 690 -33.75 -4.69 -10.52
CA ASP A 690 -33.62 -3.74 -11.61
C ASP A 690 -34.32 -2.41 -11.30
N GLY A 691 -34.30 -1.47 -12.25
CA GLY A 691 -34.98 -0.18 -12.11
C GLY A 691 -36.50 -0.28 -11.88
N ASP A 692 -37.14 -1.38 -12.25
CA ASP A 692 -38.57 -1.63 -11.99
C ASP A 692 -38.80 -2.37 -10.65
N GLY A 693 -37.73 -2.70 -9.92
CA GLY A 693 -37.76 -3.47 -8.68
C GLY A 693 -37.96 -4.97 -8.88
N ARG A 694 -37.81 -5.50 -10.11
CA ARG A 694 -37.81 -6.95 -10.34
C ARG A 694 -36.48 -7.51 -9.87
N MET A 695 -36.52 -8.64 -9.16
CA MET A 695 -35.30 -9.27 -8.68
C MET A 695 -34.34 -9.64 -9.82
N VAL A 696 -33.05 -9.45 -9.58
CA VAL A 696 -31.97 -9.81 -10.49
C VAL A 696 -31.11 -10.88 -9.82
N SER A 697 -31.09 -12.08 -10.41
CA SER A 697 -30.27 -13.19 -9.93
C SER A 697 -28.81 -13.08 -10.36
N VAL A 698 -27.93 -13.93 -9.80
CA VAL A 698 -26.55 -14.09 -10.25
C VAL A 698 -26.49 -14.45 -11.74
N GLU A 699 -27.38 -15.33 -12.19
CA GLU A 699 -27.49 -15.78 -13.58
C GLU A 699 -27.94 -14.63 -14.49
N ASP A 700 -28.94 -13.85 -14.09
CA ASP A 700 -29.38 -12.66 -14.85
C ASP A 700 -28.24 -11.64 -14.98
N LEU A 701 -27.44 -11.48 -13.92
CA LEU A 701 -26.31 -10.58 -13.89
C LEU A 701 -25.22 -11.00 -14.89
N ALA A 702 -24.99 -12.30 -15.04
CA ALA A 702 -23.99 -12.85 -15.95
C ALA A 702 -24.27 -12.50 -17.43
N ASP A 703 -25.54 -12.28 -17.76
CA ASP A 703 -26.04 -11.95 -19.10
C ASP A 703 -26.50 -10.47 -19.24
N SER A 704 -26.35 -9.66 -18.18
CA SER A 704 -26.83 -8.28 -18.15
C SER A 704 -25.98 -7.35 -19.02
N ALA A 705 -26.57 -6.86 -20.10
CA ALA A 705 -25.92 -5.88 -20.98
C ALA A 705 -25.67 -4.52 -20.31
N SER A 706 -26.51 -4.13 -19.34
CA SER A 706 -26.31 -2.91 -18.53
C SER A 706 -25.09 -3.07 -17.62
N ALA A 707 -24.98 -4.21 -16.94
CA ALA A 707 -23.83 -4.50 -16.08
C ALA A 707 -22.53 -4.53 -16.87
N ALA A 708 -22.51 -5.23 -18.01
CA ALA A 708 -21.36 -5.26 -18.91
C ALA A 708 -20.96 -3.85 -19.38
N ARG A 709 -21.92 -3.00 -19.79
CA ARG A 709 -21.63 -1.62 -20.21
C ARG A 709 -20.98 -0.80 -19.11
N LEU A 710 -21.47 -0.88 -17.88
CA LEU A 710 -20.87 -0.16 -16.75
C LEU A 710 -19.46 -0.68 -16.43
N PHE A 711 -19.31 -2.00 -16.27
CA PHE A 711 -18.04 -2.62 -15.91
C PHE A 711 -16.96 -2.40 -16.97
N ASP A 712 -17.28 -2.63 -18.24
CA ASP A 712 -16.34 -2.44 -19.35
C ASP A 712 -15.96 -0.97 -19.51
N ALA A 713 -16.89 -0.03 -19.30
CA ALA A 713 -16.59 1.40 -19.36
C ALA A 713 -15.63 1.84 -18.24
N VAL A 714 -15.80 1.32 -17.02
CA VAL A 714 -14.89 1.59 -15.90
C VAL A 714 -13.51 0.99 -16.13
N ASP A 715 -13.43 -0.29 -16.54
CA ASP A 715 -12.14 -0.90 -16.85
C ASP A 715 -11.43 -0.15 -17.98
N ALA A 716 -12.13 0.13 -19.09
CA ALA A 716 -11.57 0.86 -20.22
C ALA A 716 -11.03 2.24 -19.83
N GLU A 717 -11.77 3.02 -19.05
CA GLU A 717 -11.31 4.34 -18.57
C GLU A 717 -10.06 4.21 -17.68
N LEU A 718 -10.02 3.21 -16.79
CA LEU A 718 -8.85 2.93 -15.95
C LEU A 718 -7.65 2.41 -16.75
N ARG A 719 -7.84 1.68 -17.86
CA ARG A 719 -6.73 1.21 -18.71
C ARG A 719 -6.25 2.28 -19.69
N ALA A 720 -7.15 3.12 -20.21
CA ALA A 720 -6.80 4.25 -21.08
C ALA A 720 -5.96 5.31 -20.36
N SER A 721 -6.07 5.38 -19.03
CA SER A 721 -5.32 6.29 -18.18
C SER A 721 -3.85 5.92 -17.92
N VAL A 722 -3.32 4.83 -18.50
CA VAL A 722 -1.92 4.43 -18.29
C VAL A 722 -0.99 5.51 -18.89
N PRO A 723 -0.21 6.23 -18.07
CA PRO A 723 0.66 7.30 -18.54
C PRO A 723 1.69 6.78 -19.55
N VAL A 724 1.86 7.47 -20.68
CA VAL A 724 2.86 7.10 -21.68
C VAL A 724 4.11 7.96 -21.52
N GLY A 725 5.28 7.31 -21.44
CA GLY A 725 6.59 7.97 -21.43
C GLY A 725 7.38 7.62 -22.69
N ILE A 726 7.91 8.63 -23.39
CA ILE A 726 8.69 8.43 -24.62
C ILE A 726 10.16 8.77 -24.35
N GLY A 727 11.06 7.80 -24.46
CA GLY A 727 12.51 8.01 -24.41
C GLY A 727 13.13 8.01 -25.80
N VAL A 728 14.08 8.92 -26.05
CA VAL A 728 14.76 9.04 -27.35
C VAL A 728 16.27 8.85 -27.17
N SER A 729 16.84 7.85 -27.85
CA SER A 729 18.27 7.54 -27.86
C SER A 729 18.77 7.30 -29.28
N LEU A 730 19.15 8.37 -29.98
CA LEU A 730 19.73 8.29 -31.34
C LEU A 730 21.19 7.83 -31.34
N HIS A 731 21.94 8.08 -30.27
CA HIS A 731 23.38 7.79 -30.24
C HIS A 731 23.68 6.29 -30.38
N THR A 732 22.94 5.45 -29.66
CA THR A 732 23.14 4.00 -29.61
C THR A 732 21.89 3.33 -29.01
N SER A 733 21.65 2.07 -29.38
CA SER A 733 20.51 1.30 -28.88
C SER A 733 20.63 1.04 -27.37
N PRO A 734 19.58 1.29 -26.56
CA PRO A 734 19.57 0.95 -25.13
C PRO A 734 19.76 -0.56 -24.85
N LEU A 735 19.61 -1.42 -25.86
CA LEU A 735 19.81 -2.87 -25.75
C LEU A 735 21.22 -3.34 -26.09
N ALA A 736 22.11 -2.46 -26.56
CA ALA A 736 23.48 -2.81 -26.87
C ALA A 736 24.27 -3.22 -25.60
N GLN A 737 25.09 -4.27 -25.70
CA GLN A 737 25.91 -4.77 -24.59
C GLN A 737 26.93 -3.69 -24.14
N PRO A 738 26.86 -3.23 -22.88
CA PRO A 738 27.83 -2.27 -22.36
C PRO A 738 29.27 -2.78 -22.43
N GLY A 739 30.20 -1.89 -22.73
CA GLY A 739 31.63 -2.20 -22.83
C GLY A 739 32.09 -2.60 -24.24
N ARG A 740 31.18 -2.73 -25.22
CA ARG A 740 31.51 -2.93 -26.64
C ARG A 740 31.17 -1.68 -27.47
N GLY A 741 32.08 -1.28 -28.37
CA GLY A 741 31.87 -0.12 -29.26
C GLY A 741 31.56 1.16 -28.49
N ASP A 742 30.52 1.88 -28.91
CA ASP A 742 30.01 3.10 -28.26
C ASP A 742 29.04 2.83 -27.09
N ALA A 743 28.66 1.56 -26.83
CA ALA A 743 27.73 1.20 -25.77
C ALA A 743 28.40 1.24 -24.38
N GLY A 744 27.81 1.98 -23.44
CA GLY A 744 28.37 2.19 -22.10
C GLY A 744 27.31 2.52 -21.04
N GLY A 745 27.69 3.31 -20.04
CA GLY A 745 26.81 3.62 -18.90
C GLY A 745 25.51 4.32 -19.28
N MET A 746 25.50 5.10 -20.38
CA MET A 746 24.28 5.72 -20.89
C MET A 746 23.24 4.68 -21.35
N ASN A 747 23.66 3.59 -21.99
CA ASN A 747 22.74 2.54 -22.44
C ASN A 747 22.06 1.87 -21.24
N VAL A 748 22.84 1.57 -20.20
CA VAL A 748 22.34 1.03 -18.93
C VAL A 748 21.35 2.03 -18.31
N TYR A 749 21.72 3.31 -18.26
CA TYR A 749 20.86 4.38 -17.73
C TYR A 749 19.50 4.43 -18.42
N VAL A 750 19.48 4.56 -19.76
CA VAL A 750 18.22 4.70 -20.52
C VAL A 750 17.35 3.46 -20.35
N ARG A 751 17.96 2.27 -20.42
CA ARG A 751 17.25 1.00 -20.27
C ARG A 751 16.66 0.85 -18.87
N GLN A 752 17.48 1.03 -17.83
CA GLN A 752 17.06 0.76 -16.46
C GLN A 752 16.12 1.85 -15.92
N ALA A 753 16.30 3.11 -16.31
CA ALA A 753 15.32 4.16 -16.03
C ALA A 753 13.94 3.80 -16.62
N ALA A 754 13.89 3.34 -17.88
CA ALA A 754 12.64 2.94 -18.52
C ALA A 754 12.00 1.70 -17.84
N VAL A 755 12.80 0.70 -17.45
CA VAL A 755 12.30 -0.46 -16.70
C VAL A 755 11.72 -0.03 -15.35
N ALA A 756 12.42 0.83 -14.62
CA ALA A 756 11.94 1.32 -13.32
C ALA A 756 10.66 2.18 -13.46
N LEU A 757 10.56 3.00 -14.50
CA LEU A 757 9.34 3.76 -14.81
C LEU A 757 8.17 2.84 -15.20
N ALA A 758 8.45 1.77 -15.96
CA ALA A 758 7.46 0.77 -16.30
C ALA A 758 6.93 0.02 -15.06
N ARG A 759 7.82 -0.31 -14.11
CA ARG A 759 7.44 -0.82 -12.78
C ARG A 759 6.58 0.16 -11.97
N ARG A 760 6.51 1.44 -12.35
CA ARG A 760 5.60 2.46 -11.77
C ARG A 760 4.34 2.69 -12.59
N GLY A 761 4.02 1.79 -13.51
CA GLY A 761 2.81 1.85 -14.32
C GLY A 761 2.90 2.81 -15.51
N VAL A 762 4.09 3.26 -15.90
CA VAL A 762 4.26 4.06 -17.11
C VAL A 762 4.49 3.15 -18.32
N ARG A 763 3.67 3.28 -19.36
CA ARG A 763 3.93 2.61 -20.64
C ARG A 763 5.10 3.29 -21.33
N MET A 764 6.28 2.68 -21.23
CA MET A 764 7.52 3.24 -21.78
C MET A 764 7.76 2.81 -23.23
N ILE A 765 8.04 3.80 -24.09
CA ILE A 765 8.45 3.61 -25.48
C ILE A 765 9.83 4.22 -25.68
N LEU A 766 10.83 3.41 -26.05
CA LEU A 766 12.19 3.83 -26.34
C LEU A 766 12.45 3.80 -27.83
N LEU A 767 12.76 4.96 -28.40
CA LEU A 767 13.05 5.12 -29.82
C LEU A 767 14.57 5.17 -30.05
N THR A 768 15.06 4.35 -30.97
CA THR A 768 16.47 4.33 -31.39
C THR A 768 16.58 4.03 -32.88
N ARG A 769 17.78 4.20 -33.45
CA ARG A 769 18.04 3.99 -34.88
C ARG A 769 18.31 2.52 -35.18
N ALA A 770 17.77 2.02 -36.27
CA ALA A 770 18.07 0.69 -36.77
C ALA A 770 19.49 0.59 -37.37
N GLU A 771 20.28 -0.37 -36.89
CA GLU A 771 21.57 -0.75 -37.51
C GLU A 771 21.44 -1.94 -38.46
N GLU A 772 20.26 -2.55 -38.54
CA GLU A 772 19.93 -3.66 -39.43
C GLU A 772 18.63 -3.33 -40.19
N PRO A 773 18.34 -3.99 -41.32
CA PRO A 773 17.09 -3.77 -42.05
C PRO A 773 15.87 -4.03 -41.17
N VAL A 774 14.87 -3.15 -41.27
CA VAL A 774 13.59 -3.26 -40.55
C VAL A 774 12.47 -3.68 -41.49
N GLY A 775 11.32 -4.06 -40.93
CA GLY A 775 10.17 -4.54 -41.68
C GLY A 775 9.47 -3.44 -42.52
N PRO A 776 8.39 -3.82 -43.24
CA PRO A 776 7.64 -2.90 -44.10
C PRO A 776 7.06 -1.67 -43.37
N ASP A 777 6.84 -1.79 -42.06
CA ASP A 777 6.33 -0.70 -41.21
C ASP A 777 7.41 0.35 -40.84
N GLY A 778 8.61 0.25 -41.42
CA GLY A 778 9.72 1.19 -41.19
C GLY A 778 10.34 1.10 -39.79
N ALA A 779 9.95 0.10 -38.99
CA ALA A 779 10.40 -0.11 -37.63
C ALA A 779 10.57 -1.58 -37.28
N ARG A 780 11.39 -1.86 -36.26
CA ARG A 780 11.49 -3.17 -35.60
C ARG A 780 11.27 -2.99 -34.11
N VAL A 781 10.23 -3.64 -33.60
CA VAL A 781 9.78 -3.54 -32.22
C VAL A 781 10.30 -4.72 -31.39
N ARG A 782 10.82 -4.45 -30.20
CA ARG A 782 11.21 -5.45 -29.20
C ARG A 782 10.60 -5.08 -27.86
N MET A 783 10.09 -6.08 -27.16
CA MET A 783 9.52 -5.92 -25.82
C MET A 783 10.55 -6.35 -24.79
N LEU A 784 10.89 -5.46 -23.87
CA LEU A 784 11.74 -5.76 -22.73
C LEU A 784 10.84 -5.98 -21.50
N ASP A 785 10.97 -7.15 -20.88
CA ASP A 785 10.28 -7.47 -19.64
C ASP A 785 10.77 -6.54 -18.52
N ALA A 786 9.82 -5.93 -17.81
CA ALA A 786 10.09 -5.10 -16.64
C ALA A 786 9.92 -5.87 -15.32
N GLY A 787 9.51 -7.14 -15.37
CA GLY A 787 9.26 -8.01 -14.23
C GLY A 787 7.86 -7.85 -13.63
N GLY A 788 7.35 -8.94 -13.05
CA GLY A 788 6.05 -8.96 -12.38
C GLY A 788 4.87 -8.73 -13.35
N GLN A 789 3.95 -7.85 -12.95
CA GLN A 789 2.77 -7.44 -13.74
C GLN A 789 2.97 -6.06 -14.41
N ALA A 790 4.21 -5.55 -14.46
CA ALA A 790 4.51 -4.27 -15.06
C ALA A 790 4.30 -4.29 -16.58
N PRO A 791 3.88 -3.18 -17.21
CA PRO A 791 3.85 -3.09 -18.66
C PRO A 791 5.26 -3.30 -19.22
N PRO A 792 5.43 -4.08 -20.30
CA PRO A 792 6.72 -4.24 -20.93
C PRO A 792 7.21 -2.91 -21.55
N VAL A 793 8.53 -2.69 -21.53
CA VAL A 793 9.15 -1.54 -22.19
C VAL A 793 9.25 -1.83 -23.68
N THR A 794 8.67 -0.96 -24.51
CA THR A 794 8.69 -1.09 -25.97
C THR A 794 9.94 -0.42 -26.52
N VAL A 795 10.87 -1.17 -27.12
CA VAL A 795 12.06 -0.63 -27.79
C VAL A 795 11.87 -0.70 -29.30
N VAL A 796 12.04 0.42 -29.98
CA VAL A 796 11.73 0.58 -31.41
C VAL A 796 12.98 1.02 -32.15
N ASP A 797 13.47 0.17 -33.04
CA ASP A 797 14.48 0.53 -34.01
C ASP A 797 13.81 1.14 -35.24
N LEU A 798 14.08 2.41 -35.53
CA LEU A 798 13.48 3.12 -36.66
C LEU A 798 14.45 3.16 -37.86
N ALA A 799 13.92 2.98 -39.07
CA ALA A 799 14.67 3.21 -40.31
C ALA A 799 15.02 4.70 -40.45
N ALA A 800 16.30 5.02 -40.22
CA ALA A 800 16.86 6.33 -40.55
C ALA A 800 18.31 6.19 -40.99
N GLY A 801 18.59 6.55 -42.23
CA GLY A 801 19.89 6.35 -42.87
C GLY A 801 20.20 4.88 -43.18
N PRO A 802 21.49 4.53 -43.36
CA PRO A 802 21.88 3.17 -43.78
C PRO A 802 21.67 2.13 -42.67
N SER A 803 21.22 0.93 -43.05
CA SER A 803 21.11 -0.24 -42.15
C SER A 803 22.47 -0.90 -41.86
N ALA A 804 23.39 -0.11 -41.29
CA ALA A 804 24.71 -0.53 -40.83
C ALA A 804 25.18 0.37 -39.67
N PRO A 805 26.19 -0.01 -38.87
CA PRO A 805 26.80 0.90 -37.90
C PRO A 805 27.29 2.19 -38.57
N VAL A 806 27.03 3.34 -37.93
CA VAL A 806 27.41 4.67 -38.43
C VAL A 806 28.31 5.33 -37.40
N ALA A 807 29.40 5.96 -37.86
CA ALA A 807 30.33 6.65 -36.97
C ALA A 807 29.61 7.79 -36.23
N LYS A 808 29.96 7.99 -34.95
CA LYS A 808 29.33 8.99 -34.07
C LYS A 808 29.26 10.40 -34.66
N ALA A 809 30.29 10.82 -35.40
CA ALA A 809 30.36 12.13 -36.03
C ALA A 809 29.32 12.33 -37.15
N GLU A 810 28.89 11.25 -37.81
CA GLU A 810 27.96 11.27 -38.94
C GLU A 810 26.49 11.18 -38.49
N LEU A 811 26.22 10.65 -37.27
CA LEU A 811 24.87 10.52 -36.71
C LEU A 811 24.11 11.84 -36.64
N ALA A 812 24.81 12.96 -36.46
CA ALA A 812 24.19 14.29 -36.44
C ALA A 812 23.44 14.63 -37.74
N GLY A 813 23.90 14.09 -38.88
CA GLY A 813 23.27 14.29 -40.19
C GLY A 813 21.94 13.54 -40.35
N LEU A 814 21.66 12.54 -39.53
CA LEU A 814 20.46 11.68 -39.63
C LEU A 814 19.28 12.18 -38.79
N GLY A 815 19.46 13.23 -37.98
CA GLY A 815 18.45 13.66 -37.00
C GLY A 815 17.09 14.05 -37.60
N ALA A 816 17.06 14.67 -38.78
CA ALA A 816 15.81 15.05 -39.45
C ALA A 816 15.02 13.81 -39.94
N GLU A 817 15.72 12.85 -40.55
CA GLU A 817 15.12 11.61 -41.03
C GLU A 817 14.61 10.77 -39.86
N PHE A 818 15.40 10.65 -38.79
CA PHE A 818 15.02 9.96 -37.57
C PHE A 818 13.80 10.59 -36.89
N THR A 819 13.72 11.93 -36.87
CA THR A 819 12.57 12.64 -36.31
C THR A 819 11.28 12.35 -37.08
N ARG A 820 11.34 12.34 -38.41
CA ARG A 820 10.19 12.00 -39.25
C ARG A 820 9.76 10.55 -39.03
N ALA A 821 10.69 9.61 -39.06
CA ALA A 821 10.39 8.19 -38.81
C ALA A 821 9.73 7.98 -37.43
N ALA A 822 10.18 8.71 -36.40
CA ALA A 822 9.60 8.65 -35.06
C ALA A 822 8.16 9.20 -35.00
N LEU A 823 7.91 10.35 -35.62
CA LEU A 823 6.57 10.96 -35.70
C LEU A 823 5.60 10.05 -36.47
N ASP A 824 6.01 9.59 -37.65
CA ASP A 824 5.19 8.74 -38.52
C ASP A 824 4.84 7.42 -37.82
N TRP A 825 5.82 6.78 -37.17
CA TRP A 825 5.58 5.52 -36.46
C TRP A 825 4.65 5.71 -35.25
N LEU A 826 4.87 6.73 -34.43
CA LEU A 826 4.04 7.00 -33.25
C LEU A 826 2.59 7.41 -33.59
N ALA A 827 2.34 7.90 -34.80
CA ALA A 827 1.01 8.22 -35.31
C ALA A 827 0.32 7.02 -36.01
N SER A 828 1.00 5.88 -36.13
CA SER A 828 0.51 4.72 -36.89
C SER A 828 -0.11 3.63 -35.99
N ASP A 829 -0.95 2.78 -36.59
CA ASP A 829 -1.53 1.60 -35.92
C ASP A 829 -0.49 0.49 -35.61
N ALA A 830 0.75 0.65 -36.08
CA ALA A 830 1.83 -0.29 -35.80
C ALA A 830 2.37 -0.18 -34.36
N VAL A 831 1.94 0.84 -33.61
CA VAL A 831 2.31 1.00 -32.19
C VAL A 831 1.55 -0.03 -31.35
N PRO A 832 2.24 -0.87 -30.55
CA PRO A 832 1.56 -1.83 -29.68
C PRO A 832 0.67 -1.12 -28.66
N GLY A 833 -0.65 -1.27 -28.76
CA GLY A 833 -1.62 -0.52 -27.93
C GLY A 833 -2.14 0.78 -28.57
N GLY A 834 -2.04 0.90 -29.89
CA GLY A 834 -2.63 1.99 -30.69
C GLY A 834 -1.74 3.23 -30.82
N PRO A 835 -2.10 4.15 -31.76
CA PRO A 835 -1.39 5.40 -32.01
C PRO A 835 -1.23 6.25 -30.74
N VAL A 836 -0.07 6.87 -30.57
CA VAL A 836 0.27 7.75 -29.44
C VAL A 836 0.20 9.23 -29.85
N LEU A 837 0.21 9.51 -31.16
CA LEU A 837 0.08 10.86 -31.72
C LEU A 837 -1.09 10.92 -32.72
N GLY A 838 -1.73 12.08 -32.84
CA GLY A 838 -2.55 12.42 -34.02
C GLY A 838 -4.00 11.91 -34.06
N GLY A 839 -4.61 11.55 -32.93
CA GLY A 839 -6.03 11.14 -32.84
C GLY A 839 -6.73 11.64 -31.59
N ALA A 840 -8.07 11.72 -31.59
CA ALA A 840 -8.86 12.12 -30.43
C ALA A 840 -8.74 11.13 -29.26
N ASP A 841 -8.49 9.85 -29.58
CA ASP A 841 -8.36 8.75 -28.62
C ASP A 841 -6.89 8.45 -28.22
N ALA A 842 -5.94 9.32 -28.59
CA ALA A 842 -4.53 9.13 -28.25
C ALA A 842 -4.31 9.22 -26.72
N PRO A 843 -3.56 8.30 -26.11
CA PRO A 843 -3.32 8.30 -24.67
C PRO A 843 -2.49 9.53 -24.26
N PRO A 844 -2.67 10.05 -23.02
CA PRO A 844 -1.90 11.19 -22.55
C PRO A 844 -0.42 10.83 -22.41
N VAL A 845 0.44 11.56 -23.14
CA VAL A 845 1.90 11.46 -22.99
C VAL A 845 2.34 12.30 -21.80
N THR A 846 2.90 11.64 -20.79
CA THR A 846 3.33 12.27 -19.52
C THR A 846 4.61 13.07 -19.71
N PHE A 847 5.54 12.58 -20.52
CA PHE A 847 6.77 13.29 -20.87
C PHE A 847 7.43 12.70 -22.12
N VAL A 848 8.30 13.49 -22.75
CA VAL A 848 9.27 13.02 -23.74
C VAL A 848 10.68 13.32 -23.24
N HIS A 849 11.53 12.30 -23.12
CA HIS A 849 12.87 12.39 -22.55
C HIS A 849 13.95 12.13 -23.61
N GLY A 850 14.69 13.19 -23.97
CA GLY A 850 15.87 13.07 -24.82
C GLY A 850 17.12 12.70 -24.02
N HIS A 851 17.87 11.70 -24.50
CA HIS A 851 19.18 11.35 -23.94
C HIS A 851 20.29 11.65 -24.93
N TYR A 852 21.29 12.41 -24.46
CA TYR A 852 22.41 12.93 -25.26
C TYR A 852 21.98 13.98 -26.29
N TRP A 853 22.93 14.82 -26.74
CA TRP A 853 22.63 15.98 -27.59
C TRP A 853 22.03 15.58 -28.96
N LEU A 854 22.42 14.41 -29.49
CA LEU A 854 21.91 13.89 -30.76
C LEU A 854 20.39 13.66 -30.75
N SER A 855 19.81 13.34 -29.59
CA SER A 855 18.38 13.00 -29.46
C SER A 855 17.50 14.23 -29.21
N GLY A 856 18.08 15.38 -28.88
CA GLY A 856 17.33 16.50 -28.34
C GLY A 856 16.39 17.18 -29.34
N SER A 857 16.77 17.28 -30.63
CA SER A 857 15.89 17.84 -31.66
C SER A 857 14.64 16.99 -31.89
N THR A 858 14.81 15.66 -31.94
CA THR A 858 13.72 14.68 -32.07
C THR A 858 12.81 14.71 -30.85
N ALA A 859 13.38 14.64 -29.65
CA ALA A 859 12.61 14.71 -28.39
C ALA A 859 11.78 16.01 -28.31
N ALA A 860 12.38 17.15 -28.67
CA ALA A 860 11.65 18.43 -28.70
C ALA A 860 10.51 18.43 -29.73
N ALA A 861 10.64 17.76 -30.88
CA ALA A 861 9.60 17.68 -31.89
C ALA A 861 8.43 16.78 -31.44
N LEU A 862 8.75 15.61 -30.86
CA LEU A 862 7.78 14.69 -30.29
C LEU A 862 7.01 15.33 -29.12
N ALA A 863 7.70 16.04 -28.22
CA ALA A 863 7.07 16.75 -27.11
C ALA A 863 6.05 17.80 -27.58
N ARG A 864 6.35 18.51 -28.68
CA ARG A 864 5.40 19.44 -29.30
C ARG A 864 4.20 18.72 -29.90
N ALA A 865 4.42 17.64 -30.65
CA ALA A 865 3.33 16.87 -31.26
C ALA A 865 2.42 16.19 -30.23
N ALA A 866 2.98 15.79 -29.08
CA ALA A 866 2.26 15.13 -28.00
C ALA A 866 1.67 16.10 -26.95
N HIS A 867 1.91 17.41 -27.07
CA HIS A 867 1.59 18.41 -26.03
C HIS A 867 2.14 18.07 -24.63
N ALA A 868 3.31 17.41 -24.59
CA ALA A 868 3.91 16.88 -23.38
C ALA A 868 5.14 17.70 -22.93
N PRO A 869 5.50 17.66 -21.63
CA PRO A 869 6.79 18.16 -21.13
C PRO A 869 7.99 17.54 -21.86
N TYR A 870 8.93 18.37 -22.28
CA TYR A 870 10.22 17.97 -22.87
C TYR A 870 11.30 17.92 -21.79
N LEU A 871 11.78 16.72 -21.49
CA LEU A 871 12.89 16.47 -20.57
C LEU A 871 14.17 16.17 -21.35
N GLN A 872 15.31 16.55 -20.80
CA GLN A 872 16.61 16.21 -21.39
C GLN A 872 17.65 15.84 -20.34
N THR A 873 18.35 14.72 -20.56
CA THR A 873 19.63 14.40 -19.89
C THR A 873 20.78 14.56 -20.88
N MET A 874 21.74 15.42 -20.56
CA MET A 874 22.87 15.73 -21.46
C MET A 874 23.92 14.62 -21.50
N HIS A 875 24.11 13.89 -20.38
CA HIS A 875 25.18 12.91 -20.10
C HIS A 875 26.59 13.49 -20.11
N THR A 876 26.92 14.35 -21.07
CA THR A 876 28.11 15.19 -21.12
C THR A 876 27.80 16.44 -21.94
N THR A 877 28.35 17.61 -21.59
CA THR A 877 28.28 18.82 -22.43
C THR A 877 29.62 19.11 -23.09
N ALA A 878 29.60 19.76 -24.25
CA ALA A 878 30.81 20.22 -24.91
C ALA A 878 31.57 21.23 -24.02
N ALA A 879 30.82 22.10 -23.33
CA ALA A 879 31.40 23.12 -22.45
C ALA A 879 32.17 22.52 -21.26
N ALA A 880 31.58 21.54 -20.55
CA ALA A 880 32.25 20.88 -19.43
C ALA A 880 33.52 20.13 -19.89
N LYS A 881 33.45 19.46 -21.04
CA LYS A 881 34.63 18.77 -21.60
C LYS A 881 35.78 19.71 -21.96
N MET A 882 35.49 20.86 -22.57
CA MET A 882 36.51 21.87 -22.89
C MET A 882 37.05 22.58 -21.64
N LEU A 883 36.32 22.55 -20.52
CA LEU A 883 36.79 23.05 -19.22
C LEU A 883 37.75 22.05 -18.56
N GLU A 884 37.44 20.75 -18.63
CA GLU A 884 38.29 19.67 -18.12
C GLU A 884 39.61 19.52 -18.91
N ASP A 885 39.56 19.73 -20.24
CA ASP A 885 40.72 19.72 -21.12
C ASP A 885 40.74 20.98 -22.01
N PRO A 886 41.55 22.00 -21.67
CA PRO A 886 41.63 23.25 -22.44
C PRO A 886 42.16 23.09 -23.88
N GLU A 887 42.83 21.97 -24.21
CA GLU A 887 43.33 21.69 -25.56
C GLU A 887 42.26 21.03 -26.43
N LEU A 888 41.22 20.45 -25.81
CA LEU A 888 40.11 19.80 -26.51
C LEU A 888 39.24 20.82 -27.25
N ARG A 889 38.87 20.49 -28.50
CA ARG A 889 37.92 21.25 -29.32
C ARG A 889 36.75 20.37 -29.73
N GLU A 890 35.54 20.77 -29.34
CA GLU A 890 34.30 20.09 -29.71
C GLU A 890 33.68 20.70 -30.98
N PRO A 891 32.95 19.91 -31.82
CA PRO A 891 32.38 20.41 -33.06
C PRO A 891 31.37 21.54 -32.86
N ALA A 892 31.40 22.57 -33.71
CA ALA A 892 30.48 23.72 -33.64
C ALA A 892 29.00 23.30 -33.68
N ALA A 893 28.66 22.31 -34.51
CA ALA A 893 27.31 21.77 -34.62
C ALA A 893 26.79 21.18 -33.29
N ARG A 894 27.67 20.58 -32.47
CA ARG A 894 27.31 20.07 -31.14
C ARG A 894 27.02 21.23 -30.19
N ILE A 895 27.90 22.24 -30.15
CA ILE A 895 27.75 23.41 -29.28
C ILE A 895 26.42 24.14 -29.57
N GLU A 896 26.11 24.32 -30.85
CA GLU A 896 24.85 24.94 -31.29
C GLU A 896 23.62 24.09 -30.90
N ALA A 897 23.68 22.78 -31.13
CA ALA A 897 22.61 21.86 -30.76
C ALA A 897 22.36 21.82 -29.24
N GLU A 898 23.41 21.77 -28.42
CA GLU A 898 23.31 21.79 -26.95
C GLU A 898 22.66 23.09 -26.45
N ARG A 899 23.02 24.25 -27.01
CA ARG A 899 22.35 25.53 -26.71
C ARG A 899 20.87 25.52 -27.09
N GLY A 900 20.55 24.99 -28.27
CA GLY A 900 19.16 24.86 -28.72
C GLY A 900 18.33 23.88 -27.86
N ILE A 901 18.96 22.86 -27.28
CA ILE A 901 18.33 21.93 -26.34
C ILE A 901 18.03 22.64 -25.02
N VAL A 902 19.03 23.30 -24.43
CA VAL A 902 18.88 24.08 -23.19
C VAL A 902 17.78 25.14 -23.32
N ALA A 903 17.68 25.80 -24.47
CA ALA A 903 16.62 26.78 -24.70
C ALA A 903 15.21 26.17 -24.66
N ARG A 904 15.03 24.95 -25.17
CA ARG A 904 13.71 24.33 -25.41
C ARG A 904 13.24 23.32 -24.37
N ALA A 905 14.15 22.71 -23.60
CA ALA A 905 13.81 21.67 -22.62
C ALA A 905 13.04 22.26 -21.43
N ASP A 906 11.86 21.72 -21.13
CA ASP A 906 11.07 22.18 -19.98
C ASP A 906 11.79 21.84 -18.66
N LEU A 907 12.50 20.70 -18.63
CA LEU A 907 13.35 20.27 -17.53
C LEU A 907 14.65 19.61 -18.01
N LEU A 908 15.77 19.99 -17.41
CA LEU A 908 17.07 19.33 -17.57
C LEU A 908 17.32 18.42 -16.38
N VAL A 909 17.43 17.12 -16.65
CA VAL A 909 17.76 16.11 -15.65
C VAL A 909 19.27 15.91 -15.64
N VAL A 910 19.88 16.10 -14.47
CA VAL A 910 21.33 15.98 -14.27
C VAL A 910 21.63 14.96 -13.17
N ASN A 911 22.77 14.30 -13.26
CA ASN A 911 23.09 13.17 -12.39
C ASN A 911 23.70 13.61 -11.06
N SER A 912 24.29 14.80 -11.00
CA SER A 912 25.00 15.30 -9.83
C SER A 912 24.80 16.80 -9.61
N ALA A 913 25.12 17.26 -8.39
CA ALA A 913 25.13 18.68 -8.08
C ALA A 913 26.20 19.45 -8.85
N ALA A 914 27.31 18.78 -9.23
CA ALA A 914 28.36 19.35 -10.05
C ALA A 914 27.86 19.62 -11.48
N GLU A 915 27.19 18.66 -12.12
CA GLU A 915 26.58 18.87 -13.44
C GLU A 915 25.56 20.01 -13.42
N ALA A 916 24.78 20.14 -12.34
CA ALA A 916 23.85 21.26 -12.17
C ALA A 916 24.57 22.62 -12.05
N ALA A 917 25.80 22.65 -11.50
CA ALA A 917 26.63 23.84 -11.44
C ALA A 917 27.20 24.17 -12.81
N ASP A 918 27.72 23.18 -13.54
CA ASP A 918 28.26 23.37 -14.89
C ASP A 918 27.20 23.92 -15.85
N LEU A 919 25.97 23.40 -15.81
CA LEU A 919 24.88 23.93 -16.64
C LEU A 919 24.54 25.39 -16.27
N ARG A 920 24.61 25.75 -14.99
CA ARG A 920 24.36 27.13 -14.53
C ARG A 920 25.47 28.08 -14.98
N GLU A 921 26.72 27.69 -14.82
CA GLU A 921 27.88 28.56 -15.02
C GLU A 921 28.32 28.64 -16.48
N LEU A 922 28.17 27.54 -17.24
CA LEU A 922 28.67 27.45 -18.61
C LEU A 922 27.57 27.64 -19.68
N LEU A 923 26.30 27.40 -19.33
CA LEU A 923 25.17 27.43 -20.26
C LEU A 923 23.98 28.28 -19.76
N ASP A 924 24.17 29.06 -18.68
CA ASP A 924 23.19 30.00 -18.12
C ASP A 924 21.82 29.38 -17.79
N VAL A 925 21.79 28.11 -17.37
CA VAL A 925 20.55 27.39 -17.07
C VAL A 925 20.01 27.76 -15.67
N PRO A 926 18.77 28.26 -15.51
CA PRO A 926 18.21 28.54 -14.19
C PRO A 926 18.03 27.28 -13.33
N ARG A 927 18.24 27.40 -12.01
CA ARG A 927 18.04 26.29 -11.05
C ARG A 927 16.64 25.66 -11.12
N ALA A 928 15.61 26.47 -11.40
CA ALA A 928 14.23 25.99 -11.52
C ALA A 928 14.01 25.03 -12.70
N ARG A 929 14.93 25.02 -13.69
CA ARG A 929 14.89 24.14 -14.87
C ARG A 929 15.85 22.96 -14.78
N THR A 930 16.49 22.74 -13.62
CA THR A 930 17.41 21.62 -13.39
C THR A 930 16.92 20.76 -12.25
N ARG A 931 16.82 19.44 -12.46
CA ARG A 931 16.58 18.47 -11.38
C ARG A 931 17.78 17.53 -11.28
N VAL A 932 18.39 17.49 -10.10
CA VAL A 932 19.43 16.52 -9.77
C VAL A 932 18.76 15.19 -9.42
N LEU A 933 18.94 14.18 -10.25
CA LEU A 933 18.47 12.80 -10.06
C LEU A 933 19.65 11.86 -10.26
N PRO A 934 20.30 11.41 -9.18
CA PRO A 934 21.36 10.42 -9.26
C PRO A 934 20.87 9.12 -9.91
N PRO A 935 21.63 8.49 -10.80
CA PRO A 935 21.31 7.16 -11.30
C PRO A 935 21.46 6.11 -10.20
N GLY A 936 20.87 4.94 -10.44
CA GLY A 936 20.93 3.83 -9.48
C GLY A 936 21.64 2.58 -9.97
N ALA A 937 21.68 1.56 -9.12
CA ALA A 937 22.04 0.18 -9.46
C ALA A 937 20.78 -0.71 -9.53
N ASP A 938 20.85 -1.77 -10.33
CA ASP A 938 19.86 -2.84 -10.31
C ASP A 938 20.13 -3.75 -9.10
N LEU A 939 19.43 -3.48 -8.00
CA LEU A 939 19.66 -4.15 -6.72
C LEU A 939 19.16 -5.60 -6.67
N GLU A 940 18.46 -6.07 -7.70
CA GLU A 940 18.08 -7.48 -7.86
C GLU A 940 19.26 -8.27 -8.44
N THR A 941 19.92 -7.72 -9.46
CA THR A 941 21.10 -8.35 -10.09
C THR A 941 22.37 -8.13 -9.26
N PHE A 942 22.59 -6.90 -8.79
CA PHE A 942 23.76 -6.50 -8.02
C PHE A 942 23.40 -6.48 -6.53
N THR A 943 23.67 -7.59 -5.87
CA THR A 943 23.41 -7.83 -4.45
C THR A 943 24.62 -8.54 -3.84
N PRO A 944 24.88 -8.40 -2.52
CA PRO A 944 25.93 -9.16 -1.85
C PRO A 944 25.70 -10.68 -1.90
N GLU A 945 24.47 -11.12 -2.19
CA GLU A 945 24.12 -12.54 -2.27
C GLU A 945 24.43 -13.15 -3.65
N GLY A 946 24.71 -14.46 -3.68
CA GLY A 946 24.88 -15.23 -4.91
C GLY A 946 26.32 -15.68 -5.20
N ALA A 947 26.53 -16.26 -6.37
CA ALA A 947 27.82 -16.84 -6.75
C ALA A 947 28.90 -15.75 -6.88
N ALA A 948 30.07 -16.00 -6.30
CA ALA A 948 31.28 -15.22 -6.51
C ALA A 948 32.21 -15.99 -7.46
N GLN A 949 32.65 -15.37 -8.54
CA GLN A 949 33.53 -15.99 -9.53
C GLN A 949 34.65 -15.03 -9.93
N TRP A 950 35.88 -15.33 -9.48
CA TRP A 950 37.07 -14.59 -9.91
C TRP A 950 37.45 -15.02 -11.34
N PRO A 951 37.61 -14.08 -12.27
CA PRO A 951 37.99 -14.38 -13.65
C PRO A 951 39.51 -14.53 -13.86
N GLY A 952 40.33 -14.33 -12.82
CA GLY A 952 41.78 -14.58 -12.84
C GLY A 952 42.16 -16.05 -12.61
N ALA A 953 43.44 -16.31 -12.34
CA ALA A 953 43.95 -17.67 -12.22
C ALA A 953 43.55 -18.34 -10.89
N PRO A 954 43.36 -19.68 -10.84
CA PRO A 954 42.94 -20.38 -9.62
C PRO A 954 43.92 -20.27 -8.44
N ASP A 955 45.21 -20.02 -8.71
CA ASP A 955 46.29 -19.98 -7.71
C ASP A 955 46.48 -18.58 -7.07
N ASP A 956 45.52 -17.66 -7.23
CA ASP A 956 45.55 -16.30 -6.64
C ASP A 956 45.21 -16.27 -5.13
N ASP A 957 45.23 -17.43 -4.46
CA ASP A 957 44.77 -17.62 -3.08
C ASP A 957 45.64 -16.80 -2.10
N GLY A 958 45.05 -15.77 -1.50
CA GLY A 958 45.72 -14.84 -0.59
C GLY A 958 46.24 -13.54 -1.22
N ALA A 959 46.21 -13.35 -2.54
CA ALA A 959 46.51 -12.05 -3.16
C ALA A 959 45.35 -11.06 -3.01
N LEU A 960 45.61 -9.75 -3.16
CA LEU A 960 44.58 -8.72 -3.22
C LEU A 960 44.04 -8.65 -4.65
N ARG A 961 42.78 -9.03 -4.84
CA ARG A 961 42.12 -9.12 -6.14
C ARG A 961 41.50 -7.79 -6.51
N VAL A 962 42.11 -7.10 -7.47
CA VAL A 962 41.69 -5.79 -7.97
C VAL A 962 40.99 -5.95 -9.30
N LEU A 963 39.74 -5.52 -9.39
CA LEU A 963 38.96 -5.56 -10.61
C LEU A 963 38.80 -4.16 -11.20
N PHE A 964 39.11 -4.02 -12.48
CA PHE A 964 38.69 -2.91 -13.31
C PHE A 964 37.60 -3.40 -14.27
N ALA A 965 36.45 -2.74 -14.28
CA ALA A 965 35.37 -3.01 -15.23
C ALA A 965 35.03 -1.74 -16.01
N GLY A 966 35.24 -1.75 -17.32
CA GLY A 966 34.99 -0.57 -18.16
C GLY A 966 35.64 -0.63 -19.54
N ARG A 967 35.52 0.45 -20.30
CA ARG A 967 36.16 0.57 -21.62
C ARG A 967 37.67 0.69 -21.48
N VAL A 968 38.42 0.02 -22.37
CA VAL A 968 39.89 0.10 -22.40
C VAL A 968 40.28 1.35 -23.20
N GLN A 969 40.26 2.50 -22.51
CA GLN A 969 40.55 3.82 -23.07
C GLN A 969 41.47 4.60 -22.13
N ARG A 970 42.28 5.52 -22.66
CA ARG A 970 43.28 6.24 -21.86
C ARG A 970 42.65 7.02 -20.72
N HIS A 971 41.60 7.78 -21.00
CA HIS A 971 40.87 8.54 -19.98
C HIS A 971 40.14 7.67 -18.94
N LYS A 972 39.93 6.37 -19.21
CA LYS A 972 39.37 5.43 -18.23
C LYS A 972 40.42 4.85 -17.28
N GLY A 973 41.71 5.07 -17.55
CA GLY A 973 42.79 4.82 -16.61
C GLY A 973 43.28 3.37 -16.38
N PRO A 974 42.88 2.30 -17.12
CA PRO A 974 43.38 0.95 -16.80
C PRO A 974 44.91 0.82 -16.93
N HIS A 975 45.52 1.65 -17.80
CA HIS A 975 46.98 1.76 -17.92
C HIS A 975 47.69 2.24 -16.64
N LEU A 976 47.03 3.07 -15.82
CA LEU A 976 47.56 3.51 -14.53
C LEU A 976 47.64 2.36 -13.53
N LEU A 977 46.66 1.45 -13.55
CA LEU A 977 46.66 0.27 -12.68
C LEU A 977 47.76 -0.72 -13.07
N VAL A 978 48.00 -0.92 -14.38
CA VAL A 978 49.12 -1.76 -14.86
C VAL A 978 50.46 -1.15 -14.46
N ALA A 979 50.65 0.16 -14.62
CA ALA A 979 51.87 0.84 -14.19
C ALA A 979 52.04 0.83 -12.65
N ALA A 980 50.95 0.97 -11.89
CA ALA A 980 50.96 0.88 -10.43
C ALA A 980 51.43 -0.50 -9.94
N LEU A 981 51.07 -1.59 -10.63
CA LEU A 981 51.62 -2.91 -10.34
C LEU A 981 53.14 -2.98 -10.56
N GLY A 982 53.66 -2.31 -11.59
CA GLY A 982 55.10 -2.21 -11.84
C GLY A 982 55.82 -1.53 -10.66
N VAL A 983 55.26 -0.42 -10.17
CA VAL A 983 55.75 0.29 -8.97
C VAL A 983 55.72 -0.61 -7.73
N LEU A 984 54.64 -1.35 -7.51
CA LEU A 984 54.53 -2.28 -6.38
C LEU A 984 55.55 -3.42 -6.46
N ARG A 985 55.76 -4.00 -7.65
CA ARG A 985 56.74 -5.07 -7.87
C ARG A 985 58.17 -4.59 -7.62
N GLU A 986 58.51 -3.39 -8.09
CA GLU A 986 59.83 -2.80 -7.82
C GLU A 986 60.05 -2.62 -6.31
N ARG A 987 59.05 -2.10 -5.59
CA ARG A 987 59.08 -1.97 -4.12
C ARG A 987 59.18 -3.31 -3.38
N ALA A 988 58.66 -4.39 -3.96
CA ALA A 988 58.71 -5.74 -3.41
C ALA A 988 60.04 -6.48 -3.67
N GLY A 989 60.97 -5.89 -4.43
CA GLY A 989 62.30 -6.48 -4.70
C GLY A 989 62.66 -6.66 -6.17
N GLY A 990 61.89 -6.09 -7.11
CA GLY A 990 62.22 -6.07 -8.53
C GLY A 990 61.71 -7.30 -9.32
N ALA A 991 62.40 -7.64 -10.41
CA ALA A 991 61.94 -8.66 -11.36
C ALA A 991 61.66 -10.01 -10.70
N GLY A 992 60.43 -10.52 -10.86
CA GLY A 992 59.99 -11.80 -10.30
C GLY A 992 59.48 -11.74 -8.85
N ALA A 993 59.50 -10.57 -8.20
CA ALA A 993 58.88 -10.41 -6.89
C ALA A 993 57.34 -10.43 -6.99
N ASP A 994 56.68 -11.05 -6.01
CA ASP A 994 55.22 -11.03 -5.89
C ASP A 994 54.80 -9.89 -4.94
N PRO A 995 54.17 -8.81 -5.46
CA PRO A 995 53.68 -7.72 -4.62
C PRO A 995 52.40 -8.05 -3.86
N GLY A 996 51.84 -9.26 -4.01
CA GLY A 996 50.62 -9.69 -3.34
C GLY A 996 49.34 -9.06 -3.90
N VAL A 997 49.38 -8.53 -5.14
CA VAL A 997 48.24 -7.92 -5.83
C VAL A 997 48.05 -8.60 -7.20
N ARG A 998 46.79 -8.80 -7.59
CA ARG A 998 46.39 -9.34 -8.90
C ARG A 998 45.36 -8.41 -9.52
N LEU A 999 45.57 -8.03 -10.77
CA LEU A 999 44.67 -7.15 -11.51
C LEU A 999 43.92 -7.94 -12.56
N HIS A 1000 42.60 -7.80 -12.57
CA HIS A 1000 41.77 -8.23 -13.68
C HIS A 1000 41.15 -7.02 -14.39
N VAL A 1001 41.29 -6.97 -15.72
CA VAL A 1001 40.71 -5.94 -16.57
C VAL A 1001 39.59 -6.57 -17.40
N ASN A 1002 38.34 -6.26 -17.03
CA ASN A 1002 37.15 -6.61 -17.79
C ASN A 1002 36.78 -5.43 -18.72
N GLY A 1003 37.00 -5.59 -20.02
CA GLY A 1003 36.77 -4.52 -20.98
C GLY A 1003 37.22 -4.85 -22.40
N ALA A 1004 36.71 -4.11 -23.38
CA ALA A 1004 37.18 -4.16 -24.76
C ALA A 1004 37.80 -2.81 -25.17
N VAL A 1005 38.69 -2.86 -26.17
CA VAL A 1005 39.24 -1.67 -26.83
C VAL A 1005 38.13 -0.98 -27.62
N SER A 1006 38.01 0.34 -27.50
CA SER A 1006 37.05 1.13 -28.27
C SER A 1006 37.54 2.55 -28.53
N GLY A 1007 37.23 3.08 -29.73
CA GLY A 1007 37.68 4.38 -30.22
C GLY A 1007 39.05 4.33 -30.92
N ASP A 1008 39.53 5.49 -31.36
CA ASP A 1008 40.76 5.63 -32.16
C ASP A 1008 42.07 5.55 -31.33
N ASP A 1009 41.97 5.63 -30.00
CA ASP A 1009 43.09 5.50 -29.05
C ASP A 1009 43.28 4.05 -28.61
N GLU A 1010 43.88 3.20 -29.45
CA GLU A 1010 44.19 1.82 -29.09
C GLU A 1010 45.23 1.76 -27.96
N LEU A 1011 44.84 1.20 -26.83
CA LEU A 1011 45.69 1.04 -25.65
C LEU A 1011 46.19 -0.40 -25.53
N ASP A 1012 47.46 -0.61 -25.89
CA ASP A 1012 48.15 -1.90 -25.73
C ASP A 1012 48.53 -2.16 -24.26
N LEU A 1013 47.54 -2.58 -23.47
CA LEU A 1013 47.73 -2.92 -22.05
C LEU A 1013 48.60 -4.17 -21.86
N ALA A 1014 48.54 -5.14 -22.78
CA ALA A 1014 49.35 -6.36 -22.70
C ALA A 1014 50.83 -6.04 -22.92
N GLY A 1015 51.16 -5.23 -23.93
CA GLY A 1015 52.50 -4.74 -24.15
C GLY A 1015 52.99 -3.81 -23.03
N LEU A 1016 52.12 -3.01 -22.41
CA LEU A 1016 52.46 -2.24 -21.21
C LEU A 1016 52.80 -3.16 -20.04
N ALA A 1017 51.98 -4.18 -19.76
CA ALA A 1017 52.25 -5.14 -18.69
C ALA A 1017 53.57 -5.89 -18.91
N ALA A 1018 53.93 -6.20 -20.16
CA ALA A 1018 55.22 -6.79 -20.49
C ALA A 1018 56.40 -5.83 -20.24
N ARG A 1019 56.27 -4.54 -20.58
CA ARG A 1019 57.31 -3.52 -20.35
C ARG A 1019 57.53 -3.20 -18.88
N GLU A 1020 56.44 -3.12 -18.11
CA GLU A 1020 56.46 -2.96 -16.65
C GLU A 1020 56.86 -4.25 -15.94
N GLY A 1021 57.02 -5.36 -16.69
CA GLY A 1021 57.42 -6.65 -16.15
C GLY A 1021 56.41 -7.24 -15.18
N VAL A 1022 55.10 -7.07 -15.42
CA VAL A 1022 53.97 -7.53 -14.57
C VAL A 1022 52.93 -8.36 -15.33
N ALA A 1023 53.28 -8.90 -16.50
CA ALA A 1023 52.37 -9.67 -17.35
C ALA A 1023 51.77 -10.91 -16.66
N ASP A 1024 52.48 -11.49 -15.69
CA ASP A 1024 52.03 -12.60 -14.84
C ASP A 1024 51.04 -12.17 -13.73
N LEU A 1025 50.87 -10.88 -13.49
CA LEU A 1025 49.97 -10.33 -12.44
C LEU A 1025 48.66 -9.76 -13.01
N VAL A 1026 48.51 -9.70 -14.34
CA VAL A 1026 47.39 -9.06 -15.02
C VAL A 1026 46.68 -10.04 -15.92
N THR A 1027 45.35 -10.13 -15.78
CA THR A 1027 44.49 -10.92 -16.65
C THR A 1027 43.43 -10.04 -17.32
N PHE A 1028 42.97 -10.45 -18.50
CA PHE A 1028 42.04 -9.68 -19.33
C PHE A 1028 40.83 -10.54 -19.72
N SER A 1029 39.63 -9.96 -19.70
CA SER A 1029 38.42 -10.59 -20.25
C SER A 1029 37.60 -9.61 -21.07
N ALA A 1030 36.82 -10.15 -22.00
CA ALA A 1030 35.84 -9.37 -22.74
C ALA A 1030 34.69 -8.93 -21.82
N PRO A 1031 33.97 -7.83 -22.16
CA PRO A 1031 32.79 -7.39 -21.43
C PRO A 1031 31.77 -8.53 -21.25
N VAL A 1032 31.26 -8.68 -20.04
CA VAL A 1032 30.30 -9.73 -19.67
C VAL A 1032 28.90 -9.18 -19.36
N PRO A 1033 27.84 -9.99 -19.46
CA PRO A 1033 26.50 -9.60 -19.00
C PRO A 1033 26.44 -9.28 -17.50
N ALA A 1034 25.44 -8.50 -17.07
CA ALA A 1034 25.33 -8.01 -15.70
C ALA A 1034 25.38 -9.10 -14.60
N PRO A 1035 24.72 -10.27 -14.72
CA PRO A 1035 24.82 -11.31 -13.70
C PRO A 1035 26.24 -11.88 -13.53
N ALA A 1036 26.99 -12.02 -14.63
CA ALA A 1036 28.38 -12.44 -14.60
C ALA A 1036 29.28 -11.34 -14.03
N LEU A 1037 29.00 -10.07 -14.33
CA LEU A 1037 29.72 -8.94 -13.77
C LEU A 1037 29.52 -8.84 -12.25
N ALA A 1038 28.29 -9.03 -11.76
CA ALA A 1038 27.98 -9.10 -10.33
C ALA A 1038 28.76 -10.22 -9.62
N ALA A 1039 28.88 -11.39 -10.27
CA ALA A 1039 29.70 -12.48 -9.74
C ALA A 1039 31.20 -12.14 -9.67
N GLN A 1040 31.71 -11.36 -10.62
CA GLN A 1040 33.08 -10.84 -10.58
C GLN A 1040 33.26 -9.79 -9.49
N PHE A 1041 32.29 -8.88 -9.28
CA PHE A 1041 32.33 -7.91 -8.19
C PHE A 1041 32.40 -8.60 -6.83
N ARG A 1042 31.51 -9.56 -6.54
CA ARG A 1042 31.52 -10.34 -5.28
C ARG A 1042 32.82 -11.10 -5.05
N ALA A 1043 33.53 -11.46 -6.12
CA ALA A 1043 34.82 -12.14 -6.04
C ALA A 1043 36.03 -11.20 -5.94
N ALA A 1044 35.87 -9.91 -6.21
CA ALA A 1044 36.94 -8.93 -6.09
C ALA A 1044 37.04 -8.43 -4.64
N ASP A 1045 38.25 -8.12 -4.18
CA ASP A 1045 38.46 -7.46 -2.89
C ASP A 1045 38.33 -5.93 -3.03
N VAL A 1046 38.68 -5.41 -4.21
CA VAL A 1046 38.63 -3.99 -4.56
C VAL A 1046 38.14 -3.85 -6.01
N VAL A 1047 37.21 -2.93 -6.26
CA VAL A 1047 36.96 -2.42 -7.61
C VAL A 1047 37.66 -1.08 -7.78
N ALA A 1048 38.55 -0.98 -8.77
CA ALA A 1048 39.36 0.21 -9.01
C ALA A 1048 38.78 1.04 -10.17
N MET A 1049 38.55 2.33 -9.91
CA MET A 1049 38.03 3.29 -10.89
C MET A 1049 39.01 4.46 -11.10
N PRO A 1050 40.06 4.26 -11.92
CA PRO A 1050 41.12 5.26 -12.19
C PRO A 1050 40.76 6.29 -13.27
N SER A 1051 39.48 6.45 -13.58
CA SER A 1051 39.00 7.38 -14.60
C SER A 1051 39.53 8.80 -14.35
N ALA A 1052 40.05 9.46 -15.39
CA ALA A 1052 40.42 10.87 -15.36
C ALA A 1052 39.18 11.78 -15.42
N SER A 1053 38.09 11.30 -16.03
CA SER A 1053 36.77 11.93 -16.05
C SER A 1053 35.68 10.85 -16.03
N GLU A 1054 34.63 11.08 -15.24
CA GLU A 1054 33.50 10.18 -15.08
C GLU A 1054 32.21 10.95 -14.84
N THR A 1055 31.14 10.60 -15.55
CA THR A 1055 29.84 11.27 -15.43
C THR A 1055 29.23 11.04 -14.05
N TYR A 1056 28.93 9.78 -13.71
CA TYR A 1056 28.44 9.41 -12.37
C TYR A 1056 29.22 8.23 -11.78
N GLY A 1057 29.45 7.17 -12.57
CA GLY A 1057 30.19 5.98 -12.13
C GLY A 1057 29.29 4.82 -11.72
N LEU A 1058 28.45 4.33 -12.64
CA LEU A 1058 27.54 3.20 -12.40
C LEU A 1058 28.25 1.95 -11.89
N VAL A 1059 29.42 1.64 -12.45
CA VAL A 1059 30.24 0.49 -12.02
C VAL A 1059 30.62 0.57 -10.55
N ALA A 1060 30.86 1.78 -10.01
CA ALA A 1060 31.11 1.96 -8.58
C ALA A 1060 29.88 1.58 -7.75
N LEU A 1061 28.69 2.04 -8.15
CA LEU A 1061 27.44 1.70 -7.45
C LEU A 1061 27.12 0.20 -7.54
N GLU A 1062 27.28 -0.41 -8.72
CA GLU A 1062 27.06 -1.84 -8.94
C GLU A 1062 28.01 -2.70 -8.10
N ALA A 1063 29.29 -2.33 -8.01
CA ALA A 1063 30.27 -3.00 -7.16
C ALA A 1063 29.91 -2.88 -5.66
N GLN A 1064 29.54 -1.67 -5.23
CA GLN A 1064 29.13 -1.42 -3.84
C GLN A 1064 27.85 -2.17 -3.48
N ALA A 1065 26.91 -2.29 -4.42
CA ALA A 1065 25.69 -3.08 -4.25
C ALA A 1065 25.99 -4.58 -4.10
N CYS A 1066 27.06 -5.08 -4.72
CA CYS A 1066 27.59 -6.42 -4.48
C CYS A 1066 28.39 -6.57 -3.18
N GLY A 1067 28.51 -5.52 -2.37
CA GLY A 1067 29.26 -5.50 -1.11
C GLY A 1067 30.77 -5.27 -1.26
N THR A 1068 31.24 -4.92 -2.46
CA THR A 1068 32.65 -4.71 -2.75
C THR A 1068 33.01 -3.22 -2.67
N PRO A 1069 33.89 -2.81 -1.74
CA PRO A 1069 34.31 -1.41 -1.65
C PRO A 1069 35.09 -0.94 -2.88
N VAL A 1070 34.97 0.35 -3.20
CA VAL A 1070 35.53 0.94 -4.42
C VAL A 1070 36.72 1.85 -4.10
N LEU A 1071 37.81 1.68 -4.84
CA LEU A 1071 38.93 2.64 -4.87
C LEU A 1071 38.80 3.52 -6.11
N ALA A 1072 38.41 4.78 -5.94
CA ALA A 1072 38.07 5.67 -7.05
C ALA A 1072 38.95 6.91 -7.12
N HIS A 1073 39.25 7.39 -8.32
CA HIS A 1073 39.85 8.72 -8.49
C HIS A 1073 38.86 9.81 -8.05
N ARG A 1074 39.33 10.85 -7.35
CA ARG A 1074 38.48 11.95 -6.86
C ARG A 1074 38.12 12.95 -7.97
N VAL A 1075 37.36 12.50 -8.97
CA VAL A 1075 36.94 13.32 -10.12
C VAL A 1075 35.47 13.11 -10.48
N GLY A 1076 34.85 14.15 -11.01
CA GLY A 1076 33.49 14.11 -11.55
C GLY A 1076 32.48 13.42 -10.63
N GLY A 1077 31.69 12.52 -11.23
CA GLY A 1077 30.65 11.75 -10.56
C GLY A 1077 31.12 10.82 -9.44
N LEU A 1078 32.38 10.35 -9.48
CA LEU A 1078 32.91 9.39 -8.51
C LEU A 1078 32.99 9.95 -7.08
N VAL A 1079 33.02 11.28 -6.95
CA VAL A 1079 32.95 11.98 -5.66
C VAL A 1079 31.59 11.75 -4.98
N TYR A 1080 30.54 11.53 -5.75
CA TYR A 1080 29.18 11.28 -5.26
C TYR A 1080 28.87 9.79 -5.20
N ALA A 1081 29.37 9.00 -6.15
CA ALA A 1081 29.12 7.56 -6.20
C ALA A 1081 29.90 6.77 -5.14
N VAL A 1082 30.95 7.31 -4.54
CA VAL A 1082 31.75 6.66 -3.47
C VAL A 1082 31.85 7.62 -2.28
N LEU A 1083 31.39 7.16 -1.11
CA LEU A 1083 31.49 7.88 0.15
C LEU A 1083 32.80 7.49 0.85
N ASP A 1084 33.77 8.40 0.82
CA ASP A 1084 35.13 8.18 1.34
C ASP A 1084 35.13 7.74 2.81
N GLY A 1085 35.82 6.64 3.10
CA GLY A 1085 35.90 6.02 4.43
C GLY A 1085 34.67 5.25 4.88
N VAL A 1086 33.60 5.19 4.07
CA VAL A 1086 32.36 4.47 4.39
C VAL A 1086 32.08 3.36 3.39
N SER A 1087 32.12 3.66 2.10
CA SER A 1087 31.80 2.72 1.02
C SER A 1087 32.98 2.42 0.08
N GLY A 1088 34.09 3.12 0.30
CA GLY A 1088 35.31 3.04 -0.48
C GLY A 1088 36.29 4.14 -0.08
N ARG A 1089 37.31 4.38 -0.91
CA ARG A 1089 38.26 5.50 -0.72
C ARG A 1089 38.56 6.24 -2.01
N HIS A 1090 38.88 7.52 -1.87
CA HIS A 1090 39.31 8.37 -2.98
C HIS A 1090 40.83 8.47 -3.10
N VAL A 1091 41.34 8.30 -4.33
CA VAL A 1091 42.71 8.66 -4.73
C VAL A 1091 42.70 10.07 -5.29
N THR A 1092 43.59 10.95 -4.84
CA THR A 1092 43.57 12.38 -5.22
C THR A 1092 44.51 12.74 -6.37
N ALA A 1093 45.48 11.87 -6.70
CA ALA A 1093 46.41 12.05 -7.80
C ALA A 1093 46.27 10.94 -8.84
N GLY A 1094 46.21 11.30 -10.12
CA GLY A 1094 46.11 10.37 -11.25
C GLY A 1094 47.45 9.77 -11.70
N THR A 1095 48.36 9.46 -10.77
CA THR A 1095 49.70 8.92 -11.10
C THR A 1095 49.85 7.45 -10.68
N PRO A 1096 50.65 6.65 -11.39
CA PRO A 1096 50.88 5.25 -11.03
C PRO A 1096 51.33 5.04 -9.57
N GLU A 1097 52.14 5.95 -9.04
CA GLU A 1097 52.65 5.90 -7.67
C GLU A 1097 51.52 6.07 -6.64
N ALA A 1098 50.58 6.98 -6.87
CA ALA A 1098 49.46 7.21 -5.95
C ALA A 1098 48.50 6.01 -5.93
N TRP A 1099 48.27 5.38 -7.08
CA TRP A 1099 47.50 4.14 -7.17
C TRP A 1099 48.22 2.97 -6.49
N ALA A 1100 49.55 2.88 -6.65
CA ALA A 1100 50.36 1.88 -5.94
C ALA A 1100 50.31 2.09 -4.42
N ASP A 1101 50.44 3.33 -3.93
CA ASP A 1101 50.35 3.66 -2.51
C ASP A 1101 48.99 3.26 -1.93
N ALA A 1102 47.90 3.61 -2.59
CA ALA A 1102 46.56 3.25 -2.14
C ALA A 1102 46.32 1.73 -2.09
N LEU A 1103 46.81 0.98 -3.09
CA LEU A 1103 46.73 -0.47 -3.09
C LEU A 1103 47.61 -1.11 -2.00
N ALA A 1104 48.79 -0.55 -1.73
CA ALA A 1104 49.66 -0.99 -0.65
C ALA A 1104 49.03 -0.76 0.73
N GLU A 1105 48.34 0.36 0.95
CA GLU A 1105 47.59 0.63 2.18
C GLU A 1105 46.49 -0.42 2.41
N ILE A 1106 45.73 -0.77 1.36
CA ILE A 1106 44.71 -1.83 1.44
C ILE A 1106 45.33 -3.18 1.75
N LEU A 1107 46.46 -3.50 1.11
CA LEU A 1107 47.18 -4.75 1.33
C LEU A 1107 47.68 -4.88 2.78
N ALA A 1108 48.10 -3.76 3.40
CA ALA A 1108 48.61 -3.71 4.76
C ALA A 1108 47.51 -3.94 5.83
N ASP A 1109 46.27 -3.51 5.57
CA ASP A 1109 45.12 -3.70 6.47
C ASP A 1109 43.84 -4.12 5.72
N ARG A 1110 43.84 -5.37 5.27
CA ARG A 1110 42.70 -5.95 4.54
C ARG A 1110 41.44 -6.06 5.39
N ALA A 1111 41.58 -6.23 6.70
CA ALA A 1111 40.45 -6.34 7.61
C ALA A 1111 39.69 -5.01 7.72
N ALA A 1112 40.41 -3.90 7.86
CA ALA A 1112 39.81 -2.57 7.84
C ALA A 1112 39.15 -2.26 6.49
N TRP A 1113 39.78 -2.65 5.37
CA TRP A 1113 39.16 -2.46 4.05
C TRP A 1113 37.87 -3.28 3.87
N ALA A 1114 37.89 -4.57 4.24
CA ALA A 1114 36.72 -5.44 4.16
C ALA A 1114 35.54 -4.94 5.03
N ALA A 1115 35.84 -4.28 6.16
CA ALA A 1115 34.82 -3.69 7.03
C ALA A 1115 34.00 -2.55 6.37
N LEU A 1116 34.46 -2.01 5.22
CA LEU A 1116 33.70 -1.03 4.43
C LEU A 1116 32.55 -1.67 3.64
N GLY A 1117 32.56 -3.00 3.43
CA GLY A 1117 31.56 -3.71 2.62
C GLY A 1117 30.11 -3.46 3.03
N PRO A 1118 29.73 -3.58 4.31
CA PRO A 1118 28.38 -3.24 4.77
C PRO A 1118 28.02 -1.76 4.54
N GLY A 1119 28.99 -0.85 4.63
CA GLY A 1119 28.81 0.57 4.30
C GLY A 1119 28.57 0.80 2.81
N ALA A 1120 29.26 0.04 1.95
CA ALA A 1120 29.06 0.01 0.51
C ALA A 1120 27.64 -0.43 0.12
N VAL A 1121 27.15 -1.54 0.69
CA VAL A 1121 25.77 -2.01 0.44
C VAL A 1121 24.75 -0.94 0.86
N ARG A 1122 24.91 -0.36 2.06
CA ARG A 1122 23.99 0.70 2.54
C ARG A 1122 24.02 1.94 1.65
N HIS A 1123 25.19 2.36 1.17
CA HIS A 1123 25.31 3.52 0.29
C HIS A 1123 24.65 3.27 -1.08
N ALA A 1124 24.89 2.10 -1.67
CA ALA A 1124 24.30 1.71 -2.94
C ALA A 1124 22.77 1.51 -2.83
N ALA A 1125 22.26 1.00 -1.71
CA ALA A 1125 20.83 0.87 -1.46
C ALA A 1125 20.08 2.23 -1.49
N GLY A 1126 20.78 3.33 -1.19
CA GLY A 1126 20.25 4.69 -1.34
C GLY A 1126 20.20 5.21 -2.78
N HIS A 1127 20.75 4.46 -3.74
CA HIS A 1127 20.85 4.81 -5.16
C HIS A 1127 20.30 3.67 -6.02
N SER A 1128 18.97 3.54 -6.10
CA SER A 1128 18.27 2.55 -6.92
C SER A 1128 17.61 3.18 -8.14
N TRP A 1129 17.37 2.39 -9.18
CA TRP A 1129 16.60 2.86 -10.35
C TRP A 1129 15.15 3.19 -10.00
N GLU A 1130 14.59 2.51 -9.01
CA GLU A 1130 13.29 2.81 -8.41
C GLU A 1130 13.26 4.23 -7.83
N ALA A 1131 14.26 4.60 -7.03
CA ALA A 1131 14.36 5.96 -6.47
C ALA A 1131 14.51 7.02 -7.56
N TYR A 1132 15.29 6.73 -8.61
CA TYR A 1132 15.40 7.60 -9.79
C TYR A 1132 14.03 7.80 -10.47
N ALA A 1133 13.27 6.73 -10.71
CA ALA A 1133 11.97 6.78 -11.37
C ALA A 1133 10.95 7.58 -10.54
N ASP A 1134 10.91 7.37 -9.22
CA ASP A 1134 10.03 8.11 -8.32
C ASP A 1134 10.37 9.61 -8.32
N GLY A 1135 11.66 9.97 -8.26
CA GLY A 1135 12.11 11.35 -8.32
C GLY A 1135 11.87 12.02 -9.68
N LEU A 1136 11.91 11.26 -10.78
CA LEU A 1136 11.58 11.77 -12.12
C LEU A 1136 10.08 12.05 -12.24
N LEU A 1137 9.22 11.13 -11.82
CA LEU A 1137 7.76 11.30 -11.88
C LEU A 1137 7.30 12.49 -11.03
N GLU A 1138 7.88 12.66 -9.83
CA GLU A 1138 7.66 13.83 -8.99
C GLU A 1138 8.05 15.13 -9.73
N ALA A 1139 9.23 15.16 -10.34
CA ALA A 1139 9.71 16.33 -11.06
C ALA A 1139 8.85 16.68 -12.27
N VAL A 1140 8.35 15.68 -13.01
CA VAL A 1140 7.48 15.87 -14.18
C VAL A 1140 6.12 16.41 -13.77
N ALA A 1141 5.55 15.95 -12.66
CA ALA A 1141 4.25 16.44 -12.17
C ALA A 1141 4.27 17.95 -11.84
N ALA A 1142 5.44 18.50 -11.51
CA ALA A 1142 5.62 19.93 -11.24
C ALA A 1142 5.78 20.79 -12.52
N VAL A 1143 5.93 20.18 -13.70
CA VAL A 1143 6.11 20.90 -14.98
C VAL A 1143 4.75 21.10 -15.67
N PRO A 1144 4.34 22.34 -15.97
CA PRO A 1144 3.09 22.61 -16.70
C PRO A 1144 3.08 21.95 -18.09
N ARG A 1145 1.93 21.42 -18.52
CA ARG A 1145 1.76 20.90 -19.90
C ARG A 1145 1.87 22.03 -20.93
N ARG A 1146 2.34 21.70 -22.13
CA ARG A 1146 2.46 22.67 -23.23
C ARG A 1146 1.08 22.99 -23.79
N SER A 1147 0.70 24.27 -23.79
CA SER A 1147 -0.55 24.73 -24.42
C SER A 1147 -0.53 24.45 -25.94
N PRO A 1148 -1.69 24.08 -26.54
CA PRO A 1148 -1.82 24.12 -27.98
C PRO A 1148 -1.64 25.58 -28.43
N MET A 1149 -0.57 25.86 -29.17
CA MET A 1149 -0.47 27.13 -29.89
C MET A 1149 -1.55 27.12 -30.99
N PRO A 1150 -2.31 28.20 -31.18
CA PRO A 1150 -3.17 28.30 -32.36
C PRO A 1150 -2.29 28.23 -33.61
N ASP A 1151 -2.65 27.36 -34.55
CA ASP A 1151 -1.97 27.22 -35.85
C ASP A 1151 -1.81 28.60 -36.50
N ALA A 1152 -0.56 28.97 -36.80
CA ALA A 1152 -0.20 30.21 -37.48
C ALA A 1152 0.29 29.94 -38.90
#